data_AF-A0A7C4HM99-F1
#
_entry.id   AF-A0A7C4HM99-F1
#
_cell.length_a   1.000
_cell.length_b   1.000
_cell.length_c   1.000
_cell.angle_alpha   90.00
_cell.angle_beta   90.00
_cell.angle_gamma   90.00
#
_symmetry.space_group_name_H-M   'P 1'
#
loop_
_entity.id
_entity.type
_entity.pdbx_description
1 polymer ?
#
loop_
_entity_poly.entity_id
_entity_poly.type
_entity_poly.pdbx_seq_one_letter_code
_entity_poly.pdbx_strand_id
1 'polypeptide(L)'
;MGNAKLSTYAAKPFFKSLQKLRDKGGRSREAFKEAYAALKLWQIEEDPKLRLTRHGETRIAHAVKYDLEGFHRLVAIEHEGTRILLFVGSHDEVDRWLDKYRGHDFAYDKETGDVAFGSSGLSAAEVQGQQHDLQPVMDRRGPMFDAIPTDDWDNLGLPPEIDRAIRRHATFERCDEPGTYETLDVLRYPSDEVRLAILNAYLNLAQGNPKAAVQCIRQVPKKAVSASDDPEGFRANLASGAASDELVPIERLNLAELNGLLDPARFSEWMLFLAREQAKLVEREFSGPARVVGVSGSGKTCVLVHRANYLAKKYPGERILVLTLGRSLVRLLGQLLDQLCGERDRRQIDVMSIYDYCYRMVKTIEPGRLIEQVDPRSGEDLVRCWRDFLEKPHAQKNVEDLFTALRKRDDPIRSPETYVLEELIWIRSGFGKDDRERYLTVDRPGRGIPLLKWSSDMVAKREYGKMPPDARRRLLDLLKDYEEYMADGGLLDQDGVSLEAFALRKRLAGYPSLRARCVLVDEIQDVSTNELAVLAEIPTQATDGLFLCGDPVQKVFPKQHDLGAANVDIRGRAAVLKRNYRNTRQILTAAFRIIDEFAELASIPESEIIRPEYAYRDGEKPLLYECESRDEQVRLLMSWLGSTRPGHLDATCVCSPRRETLERVVQSCEAQGIQTTWLTGEQLFGEKGVRISELEFVKGYEFATVYILDLSDPDLPAKGTPWEERWRDAFHIYVAMTRARDELSMMFVDNRSILLGPLQDTVEEEEARTVLD
;
A
#
# COMPACT_ATOMS: atom_id res chain seq x y z
N MET A 1 39.33 27.12 12.07
CA MET A 1 38.89 25.81 12.58
C MET A 1 38.17 25.13 11.43
N GLY A 2 38.67 24.00 10.93
CA GLY A 2 38.00 23.29 9.84
C GLY A 2 36.63 22.81 10.33
N ASN A 3 35.57 23.12 9.59
CA ASN A 3 34.22 22.62 9.90
C ASN A 3 34.28 21.10 9.99
N ALA A 4 34.10 20.56 11.19
CA ALA A 4 33.88 19.13 11.36
C ALA A 4 32.65 18.75 10.52
N LYS A 5 32.75 17.67 9.75
CA LYS A 5 31.61 17.15 8.98
C LYS A 5 30.48 16.81 9.94
N LEU A 6 29.31 17.42 9.75
CA LEU A 6 28.10 17.17 10.53
C LEU A 6 27.24 16.14 9.81
N SER A 7 26.79 15.10 10.49
CA SER A 7 25.72 14.22 10.00
C SER A 7 24.37 14.90 10.18
N THR A 8 23.58 14.99 9.13
CA THR A 8 22.39 15.82 8.98
C THR A 8 21.15 14.96 8.94
N TYR A 9 20.24 15.24 9.85
CA TYR A 9 18.92 14.63 9.95
C TYR A 9 17.88 15.73 9.79
N ALA A 10 16.65 15.38 9.42
CA ALA A 10 15.51 16.26 9.45
C ALA A 10 14.35 15.63 10.19
N ALA A 11 13.77 16.36 11.13
CA ALA A 11 12.55 15.94 11.80
C ALA A 11 11.38 15.99 10.83
N LYS A 12 10.42 15.07 10.93
CA LYS A 12 9.23 15.06 10.05
C LYS A 12 8.48 16.41 9.95
N PRO A 13 8.26 17.16 11.04
CA PRO A 13 7.63 18.48 10.97
C PRO A 13 8.37 19.49 10.08
N PHE A 14 9.69 19.33 9.91
CA PHE A 14 10.48 20.18 9.03
C PHE A 14 9.98 20.08 7.58
N PHE A 15 9.75 18.87 7.05
CA PHE A 15 9.26 18.68 5.68
C PHE A 15 7.88 19.32 5.46
N LYS A 16 6.97 19.19 6.44
CA LYS A 16 5.65 19.85 6.40
C LYS A 16 5.78 21.37 6.36
N SER A 17 6.67 21.93 7.18
CA SER A 17 6.94 23.37 7.19
C SER A 17 7.59 23.87 5.89
N LEU A 18 8.52 23.09 5.32
CA LEU A 18 9.18 23.38 4.06
C LEU A 18 8.19 23.35 2.88
N GLN A 19 7.27 22.39 2.86
CA GLN A 19 6.18 22.30 1.89
C GLN A 19 5.24 23.51 1.99
N LYS A 20 4.88 23.92 3.22
CA LYS A 20 4.06 25.12 3.46
C LYS A 20 4.69 26.39 2.89
N LEU A 21 6.02 26.53 2.98
CA LEU A 21 6.74 27.67 2.38
C LEU A 21 6.63 27.68 0.86
N ARG A 22 6.82 26.53 0.22
CA ARG A 22 6.65 26.37 -1.23
C ARG A 22 5.25 26.81 -1.66
N ASP A 23 4.25 26.40 -0.88
CA ASP A 23 2.84 26.53 -1.17
C ASP A 23 2.29 27.95 -1.00
N LYS A 24 2.89 28.78 -0.13
CA LYS A 24 2.51 30.19 0.09
C LYS A 24 2.92 31.14 -1.05
N GLY A 25 3.92 30.78 -1.85
CA GLY A 25 4.40 31.62 -2.96
C GLY A 25 5.16 32.88 -2.53
N GLY A 26 5.46 33.78 -3.47
CA GLY A 26 6.14 35.05 -3.21
C GLY A 26 7.50 34.90 -2.52
N ARG A 27 7.76 35.70 -1.48
CA ARG A 27 9.00 35.65 -0.68
C ARG A 27 9.22 34.31 0.02
N SER A 28 8.15 33.60 0.39
CA SER A 28 8.25 32.25 0.98
C SER A 28 8.75 31.22 -0.03
N ARG A 29 8.54 31.43 -1.34
CA ARG A 29 9.06 30.55 -2.40
C ARG A 29 10.58 30.70 -2.57
N GLU A 30 11.12 31.91 -2.42
CA GLU A 30 12.58 32.09 -2.45
C GLU A 30 13.23 31.49 -1.20
N ALA A 31 12.64 31.69 -0.02
CA ALA A 31 13.06 31.01 1.20
C ALA A 31 13.02 29.47 1.07
N PHE A 32 11.97 28.93 0.41
CA PHE A 32 11.91 27.50 0.08
C PHE A 32 13.08 27.08 -0.81
N LYS A 33 13.37 27.80 -1.90
CA LYS A 33 14.48 27.46 -2.80
C LYS A 33 15.82 27.47 -2.07
N GLU A 34 16.05 28.45 -1.20
CA GLU A 34 17.27 28.58 -0.41
C GLU A 34 17.40 27.43 0.60
N ALA A 35 16.36 27.15 1.39
CA ALA A 35 16.34 26.02 2.32
C ALA A 35 16.52 24.68 1.60
N TYR A 36 15.88 24.53 0.44
CA TYR A 36 15.94 23.33 -0.37
C TYR A 36 17.32 23.13 -1.03
N ALA A 37 17.95 24.20 -1.51
CA ALA A 37 19.33 24.16 -1.99
C ALA A 37 20.31 23.80 -0.87
N ALA A 38 20.09 24.35 0.33
CA ALA A 38 20.91 24.02 1.49
C ALA A 38 20.84 22.53 1.84
N LEU A 39 19.64 21.96 1.78
CA LEU A 39 19.41 20.55 2.06
C LEU A 39 20.08 19.62 1.03
N LYS A 40 20.12 20.00 -0.25
CA LYS A 40 20.89 19.28 -1.28
C LYS A 40 22.39 19.29 -1.03
N LEU A 41 22.93 20.39 -0.52
CA LEU A 41 24.35 20.50 -0.20
C LEU A 41 24.68 19.65 1.03
N TRP A 42 23.85 19.70 2.07
CA TRP A 42 24.02 18.84 3.25
C TRP A 42 23.93 17.34 2.91
N GLN A 43 23.07 16.95 1.97
CA GLN A 43 22.97 15.57 1.47
C GLN A 43 24.29 15.03 0.91
N ILE A 44 25.10 15.87 0.28
CA ILE A 44 26.43 15.50 -0.26
C ILE A 44 27.57 15.92 0.68
N GLU A 45 27.26 16.19 1.94
CA GLU A 45 28.20 16.63 2.98
C GLU A 45 28.92 17.96 2.65
N GLU A 46 28.30 18.82 1.85
CA GLU A 46 28.80 20.17 1.52
C GLU A 46 28.14 21.26 2.39
N ASP A 47 28.89 22.34 2.64
CA ASP A 47 28.42 23.48 3.43
C ASP A 47 27.65 24.48 2.55
N PRO A 48 26.35 24.73 2.82
CA PRO A 48 25.55 25.67 2.05
C PRO A 48 25.84 27.14 2.36
N LYS A 49 26.69 27.44 3.35
CA LYS A 49 27.08 28.80 3.75
C LYS A 49 25.89 29.69 4.10
N LEU A 50 24.86 29.09 4.68
CA LEU A 50 23.73 29.85 5.23
C LEU A 50 24.19 30.78 6.35
N ARG A 51 23.58 31.96 6.44
CA ARG A 51 23.94 32.95 7.47
C ARG A 51 23.23 32.64 8.77
N LEU A 52 23.98 32.67 9.87
CA LEU A 52 23.41 32.57 11.21
C LEU A 52 22.79 33.88 11.66
N THR A 53 21.72 33.79 12.45
CA THR A 53 21.14 34.96 13.11
C THR A 53 22.13 35.56 14.10
N ARG A 54 22.12 36.89 14.26
CA ARG A 54 23.04 37.62 15.15
C ARG A 54 22.90 37.29 16.65
N HIS A 55 21.73 36.82 17.05
CA HIS A 55 21.44 36.44 18.43
C HIS A 55 21.33 34.91 18.50
N GLY A 56 22.07 34.29 19.42
CA GLY A 56 21.92 32.86 19.70
C GLY A 56 20.48 32.50 20.08
N GLU A 57 20.14 31.21 20.00
CA GLU A 57 18.86 30.70 20.44
C GLU A 57 19.07 29.83 21.68
N THR A 58 18.46 30.21 22.80
CA THR A 58 18.62 29.51 24.09
C THR A 58 17.34 28.84 24.55
N ARG A 59 16.23 28.99 23.80
CA ARG A 59 14.96 28.37 24.15
C ARG A 59 14.97 26.87 23.98
N ILE A 60 15.76 26.34 23.05
CA ILE A 60 15.93 24.90 22.82
C ILE A 60 17.41 24.58 22.95
N ALA A 61 17.74 23.46 23.58
CA ALA A 61 19.12 23.04 23.76
C ALA A 61 19.83 22.94 22.40
N HIS A 62 21.00 23.57 22.28
CA HIS A 62 21.85 23.54 21.09
C HIS A 62 21.18 24.05 19.79
N ALA A 63 20.14 24.88 19.91
CA ALA A 63 19.43 25.41 18.77
C ALA A 63 20.24 26.46 17.98
N VAL A 64 20.19 26.32 16.67
CA VAL A 64 20.82 27.18 15.68
C VAL A 64 19.74 27.72 14.75
N LYS A 65 19.79 29.03 14.47
CA LYS A 65 18.86 29.70 13.56
C LYS A 65 19.61 30.26 12.36
N TYR A 66 19.17 29.87 11.18
CA TYR A 66 19.65 30.37 9.91
C TYR A 66 18.68 31.42 9.36
N ASP A 67 19.21 32.58 8.97
CA ASP A 67 18.46 33.60 8.24
C ASP A 67 18.32 33.16 6.77
N LEU A 68 17.09 33.21 6.27
CA LEU A 68 16.73 32.94 4.87
C LEU A 68 16.11 34.19 4.23
N GLU A 69 15.97 34.17 2.91
CA GLU A 69 15.38 35.24 2.15
C GLU A 69 13.96 35.60 2.62
N GLY A 70 13.64 36.90 2.53
CA GLY A 70 12.29 37.38 2.80
C GLY A 70 11.84 37.28 4.25
N PHE A 71 12.76 37.39 5.23
CA PHE A 71 12.48 37.31 6.68
C PHE A 71 11.98 35.94 7.14
N HIS A 72 12.46 34.88 6.50
CA HIS A 72 12.23 33.50 6.95
C HIS A 72 13.45 33.00 7.72
N ARG A 73 13.24 31.98 8.56
CA ARG A 73 14.31 31.32 9.28
C ARG A 73 14.15 29.81 9.27
N LEU A 74 15.28 29.13 9.25
CA LEU A 74 15.41 27.70 9.45
C LEU A 74 15.97 27.45 10.85
N VAL A 75 15.28 26.61 11.61
CA VAL A 75 15.70 26.17 12.95
C VAL A 75 16.27 24.76 12.85
N ALA A 76 17.46 24.58 13.40
CA ALA A 76 18.12 23.30 13.53
C ALA A 76 18.71 23.13 14.94
N ILE A 77 19.00 21.90 15.35
CA ILE A 77 19.88 21.61 16.48
C ILE A 77 21.24 21.20 15.92
N GLU A 78 22.32 21.76 16.45
CA GLU A 78 23.69 21.36 16.08
C GLU A 78 24.54 21.09 17.31
N HIS A 79 24.93 19.84 17.49
CA HIS A 79 25.70 19.39 18.65
C HIS A 79 26.59 18.20 18.31
N GLU A 80 27.85 18.23 18.76
CA GLU A 80 28.83 17.12 18.71
C GLU A 80 28.85 16.30 17.40
N GLY A 81 28.88 16.99 16.24
CA GLY A 81 28.96 16.31 14.94
C GLY A 81 27.62 15.96 14.31
N THR A 82 26.48 16.37 14.90
CA THR A 82 25.12 16.09 14.40
C THR A 82 24.37 17.40 14.14
N ARG A 83 23.62 17.46 13.03
CA ARG A 83 22.67 18.52 12.68
C ARG A 83 21.28 17.91 12.54
N ILE A 84 20.27 18.50 13.17
CA ILE A 84 18.87 18.07 13.05
C ILE A 84 18.02 19.26 12.63
N LEU A 85 17.46 19.23 11.42
CA LEU A 85 16.56 20.27 10.92
C LEU A 85 15.17 20.10 11.54
N LEU A 86 14.66 21.14 12.19
CA LEU A 86 13.42 21.04 12.98
C LEU A 86 12.23 21.76 12.32
N PHE A 87 12.44 22.98 11.85
CA PHE A 87 11.36 23.82 11.36
C PHE A 87 11.86 24.93 10.43
N VAL A 88 11.05 25.31 9.45
CA VAL A 88 11.29 26.49 8.62
C VAL A 88 10.02 27.33 8.47
N GLY A 89 10.13 28.64 8.64
CA GLY A 89 8.97 29.53 8.74
C GLY A 89 9.31 30.99 8.53
N SER A 90 8.29 31.85 8.49
CA SER A 90 8.48 33.30 8.68
C SER A 90 9.02 33.60 10.09
N HIS A 91 9.59 34.78 10.32
CA HIS A 91 10.09 35.19 11.63
C HIS A 91 9.07 34.92 12.77
N ASP A 92 7.82 35.34 12.59
CA ASP A 92 6.77 35.20 13.61
C ASP A 92 6.27 33.76 13.77
N GLU A 93 6.31 32.94 12.72
CA GLU A 93 6.01 31.51 12.81
C GLU A 93 7.13 30.77 13.56
N VAL A 94 8.38 31.12 13.28
CA VAL A 94 9.55 30.53 13.95
C VAL A 94 9.59 30.93 15.42
N ASP A 95 9.26 32.17 15.76
CA ASP A 95 9.27 32.63 17.15
C ASP A 95 8.21 31.91 18.00
N ARG A 96 6.97 31.82 17.49
CA ARG A 96 5.90 31.02 18.12
C ARG A 96 6.26 29.54 18.23
N TRP A 97 6.91 28.98 17.21
CA TRP A 97 7.36 27.59 17.25
C TRP A 97 8.43 27.38 18.33
N LEU A 98 9.41 28.27 18.45
CA LEU A 98 10.46 28.20 19.47
C LEU A 98 9.93 28.38 20.89
N ASP A 99 8.93 29.23 21.09
CA ASP A 99 8.28 29.38 22.39
C ASP A 99 7.47 28.13 22.77
N LYS A 100 6.75 27.53 21.80
CA LYS A 100 6.02 26.27 22.01
C LYS A 100 6.93 25.13 22.46
N TYR A 101 8.11 24.99 21.84
CA TYR A 101 9.05 23.90 22.11
C TYR A 101 10.16 24.31 23.08
N ARG A 102 9.95 25.32 23.91
CA ARG A 102 10.95 25.78 24.89
C ARG A 102 11.38 24.62 25.81
N GLY A 103 12.66 24.58 26.15
CA GLY A 103 13.33 23.58 26.96
C GLY A 103 13.14 22.13 26.49
N HIS A 104 12.79 21.94 25.21
CA HIS A 104 12.83 20.62 24.60
C HIS A 104 14.27 20.23 24.28
N ASP A 105 14.53 18.94 24.37
CA ASP A 105 15.73 18.28 23.88
C ASP A 105 15.34 16.92 23.26
N PHE A 106 16.28 16.31 22.55
CA PHE A 106 16.15 14.91 22.17
C PHE A 106 16.57 14.03 23.34
N ALA A 107 15.86 12.94 23.58
CA ALA A 107 16.33 11.86 24.43
C ALA A 107 16.30 10.55 23.67
N TYR A 108 17.17 9.62 24.05
CA TYR A 108 17.23 8.29 23.48
C TYR A 108 17.11 7.21 24.56
N ASP A 109 16.48 6.09 24.20
CA ASP A 109 16.38 4.90 25.04
C ASP A 109 17.61 4.01 24.83
N LYS A 110 18.26 3.60 25.91
CA LYS A 110 19.48 2.78 25.88
C LYS A 110 19.23 1.32 25.52
N GLU A 111 18.01 0.82 25.76
CA GLU A 111 17.63 -0.57 25.50
C GLU A 111 17.08 -0.72 24.08
N THR A 112 16.18 0.19 23.66
CA THR A 112 15.53 0.11 22.34
C THR A 112 16.24 0.92 21.26
N GLY A 113 17.01 1.95 21.65
CA GLY A 113 17.60 2.92 20.72
C GLY A 113 16.62 4.00 20.24
N ASP A 114 15.37 3.98 20.69
CA ASP A 114 14.34 4.93 20.27
C ASP A 114 14.67 6.35 20.70
N VAL A 115 14.43 7.31 19.81
CA VAL A 115 14.62 8.74 20.03
C VAL A 115 13.27 9.46 20.11
N ALA A 116 13.12 10.46 20.98
CA ALA A 116 11.98 11.37 20.94
C ALA A 116 12.43 12.81 21.20
N PHE A 117 11.73 13.76 20.58
CA PHE A 117 11.89 15.18 20.88
C PHE A 117 10.80 15.63 21.85
N GLY A 118 11.17 16.10 23.05
CA GLY A 118 10.19 16.45 24.06
C GLY A 118 10.75 17.34 25.16
N SER A 119 9.88 17.81 26.04
CA SER A 119 10.34 18.52 27.24
C SER A 119 11.08 17.53 28.15
N SER A 120 12.38 17.74 28.30
CA SER A 120 13.25 16.91 29.13
C SER A 120 14.15 17.81 29.96
N GLY A 121 14.16 17.60 31.28
CA GLY A 121 15.04 18.36 32.19
C GLY A 121 14.58 19.78 32.51
N LEU A 122 13.31 20.13 32.24
CA LEU A 122 12.75 21.41 32.67
C LEU A 122 12.76 21.52 34.20
N SER A 123 13.15 22.68 34.72
CA SER A 123 12.98 23.03 36.13
C SER A 123 11.49 23.27 36.46
N ALA A 124 11.07 23.07 37.71
CA ALA A 124 9.67 23.25 38.12
C ALA A 124 9.07 24.62 37.71
N ALA A 125 9.89 25.68 37.68
CA ALA A 125 9.48 27.02 37.24
C ALA A 125 9.24 27.11 35.72
N GLU A 126 10.02 26.38 34.91
CA GLU A 126 9.85 26.33 33.45
C GLU A 126 8.66 25.48 33.05
N VAL A 127 8.43 24.38 33.77
CA VAL A 127 7.27 23.51 33.57
C VAL A 127 5.97 24.27 33.89
N GLN A 128 5.93 25.05 34.97
CA GLN A 128 4.79 25.90 35.33
C GLN A 128 4.49 26.99 34.28
N GLY A 129 5.51 27.53 33.61
CA GLY A 129 5.33 28.49 32.53
C GLY A 129 4.65 27.93 31.28
N GLN A 130 4.87 26.66 30.95
CA GLN A 130 4.32 26.01 29.75
C GLN A 130 2.89 25.50 29.92
N GLN A 131 2.44 25.29 31.15
CA GLN A 131 1.07 24.89 31.44
C GLN A 131 0.05 25.89 30.91
N HIS A 132 0.35 27.19 30.99
CA HIS A 132 -0.58 28.25 30.57
C HIS A 132 -0.88 28.29 29.06
N ASP A 133 -0.07 27.59 28.25
CA ASP A 133 -0.23 27.51 26.79
C ASP A 133 -0.83 26.17 26.32
N LEU A 134 -1.24 25.28 27.24
CA LEU A 134 -1.87 24.02 26.89
C LEU A 134 -3.27 24.25 26.29
N GLN A 135 -3.58 23.51 25.22
CA GLN A 135 -4.91 23.44 24.64
C GLN A 135 -5.53 22.07 24.94
N PRO A 136 -6.84 21.99 25.19
CA PRO A 136 -7.51 20.72 25.45
C PRO A 136 -7.39 19.76 24.26
N VAL A 137 -7.01 18.51 24.55
CA VAL A 137 -6.97 17.42 23.55
C VAL A 137 -8.38 16.85 23.42
N MET A 138 -9.14 17.26 22.41
CA MET A 138 -10.59 16.95 22.31
C MET A 138 -10.90 15.47 22.05
N ASP A 139 -9.94 14.67 21.55
CA ASP A 139 -10.19 13.32 21.03
C ASP A 139 -9.77 12.18 21.97
N ARG A 140 -9.37 12.48 23.22
CA ARG A 140 -8.96 11.45 24.20
C ARG A 140 -9.66 11.66 25.54
N ARG A 141 -10.03 10.56 26.20
CA ARG A 141 -10.71 10.54 27.51
C ARG A 141 -10.00 9.61 28.48
N GLY A 142 -10.13 9.91 29.77
CA GLY A 142 -9.57 9.11 30.86
C GLY A 142 -8.17 9.52 31.33
N PRO A 143 -7.55 8.71 32.21
CA PRO A 143 -6.26 9.01 32.82
C PRO A 143 -5.12 9.09 31.79
N MET A 144 -4.37 10.19 31.78
CA MET A 144 -3.31 10.43 30.80
C MET A 144 -2.17 9.42 30.90
N PHE A 145 -1.84 9.01 32.12
CA PHE A 145 -0.71 8.12 32.41
C PHE A 145 -0.98 6.64 32.08
N ASP A 146 -2.19 6.29 31.63
CA ASP A 146 -2.45 4.96 31.03
C ASP A 146 -1.68 4.76 29.71
N ALA A 147 -1.18 5.85 29.11
CA ALA A 147 -0.28 5.79 27.95
C ALA A 147 1.15 5.36 28.31
N ILE A 148 1.51 5.27 29.60
CA ILE A 148 2.84 4.82 30.05
C ILE A 148 2.79 3.31 30.30
N PRO A 149 3.77 2.51 29.81
CA PRO A 149 3.83 1.08 30.07
C PRO A 149 3.81 0.77 31.58
N THR A 150 3.05 -0.25 31.97
CA THR A 150 2.85 -0.63 33.37
C THR A 150 4.17 -0.89 34.10
N ASP A 151 5.10 -1.60 33.46
CA ASP A 151 6.42 -1.88 34.04
C ASP A 151 7.22 -0.59 34.31
N ASP A 152 7.18 0.39 33.39
CA ASP A 152 7.88 1.66 33.55
C ASP A 152 7.25 2.51 34.67
N TRP A 153 5.92 2.46 34.79
CA TRP A 153 5.17 3.16 35.84
C TRP A 153 5.43 2.56 37.23
N ASP A 154 5.38 1.23 37.36
CA ASP A 154 5.61 0.53 38.62
C ASP A 154 7.04 0.73 39.14
N ASN A 155 8.01 0.86 38.23
CA ASN A 155 9.42 1.14 38.56
C ASN A 155 9.65 2.52 39.22
N LEU A 156 8.68 3.44 39.17
CA LEU A 156 8.76 4.72 39.89
C LEU A 156 8.58 4.57 41.41
N GLY A 157 8.07 3.42 41.87
CA GLY A 157 7.88 3.14 43.30
C GLY A 157 6.88 4.09 43.97
N LEU A 158 5.86 4.53 43.25
CA LEU A 158 4.85 5.47 43.77
C LEU A 158 4.01 4.81 44.88
N PRO A 159 3.77 5.49 46.02
CA PRO A 159 2.80 5.01 46.99
C PRO A 159 1.40 4.90 46.36
N PRO A 160 0.57 3.89 46.71
CA PRO A 160 -0.76 3.69 46.10
C PRO A 160 -1.74 4.87 46.25
N GLU A 161 -1.49 5.75 47.21
CA GLU A 161 -2.27 6.99 47.40
C GLU A 161 -1.89 8.07 46.39
N ILE A 162 -0.61 8.17 46.04
CA ILE A 162 -0.08 9.12 45.06
C ILE A 162 -0.44 8.69 43.64
N ASP A 163 -0.31 7.40 43.32
CA ASP A 163 -0.74 6.84 42.04
C ASP A 163 -2.22 7.12 41.75
N ARG A 164 -3.10 6.82 42.73
CA ARG A 164 -4.53 7.13 42.62
C ARG A 164 -4.80 8.64 42.48
N ALA A 165 -4.05 9.49 43.17
CA ALA A 165 -4.18 10.93 43.04
C ALA A 165 -3.80 11.39 41.62
N ILE A 166 -2.67 10.94 41.09
CA ILE A 166 -2.22 11.28 39.73
C ILE A 166 -3.28 10.85 38.71
N ARG A 167 -3.73 9.59 38.75
CA ARG A 167 -4.73 9.05 37.80
C ARG A 167 -6.08 9.76 37.88
N ARG A 168 -6.43 10.31 39.04
CA ARG A 168 -7.68 11.06 39.25
C ARG A 168 -7.60 12.50 38.72
N HIS A 169 -6.44 13.13 38.79
CA HIS A 169 -6.27 14.54 38.47
C HIS A 169 -5.72 14.76 37.06
N ALA A 170 -4.77 13.94 36.60
CA ALA A 170 -4.20 14.00 35.27
C ALA A 170 -5.05 13.21 34.27
N THR A 171 -6.19 13.76 33.87
CA THR A 171 -7.05 13.20 32.82
C THR A 171 -7.06 14.12 31.60
N PHE A 172 -7.27 13.55 30.40
CA PHE A 172 -7.27 14.34 29.16
C PHE A 172 -8.36 15.42 29.15
N GLU A 173 -9.49 15.19 29.82
CA GLU A 173 -10.61 16.15 29.94
C GLU A 173 -10.29 17.36 30.82
N ARG A 174 -9.22 17.30 31.61
CA ARG A 174 -8.82 18.33 32.59
C ARG A 174 -7.38 18.79 32.43
N CYS A 175 -6.79 18.49 31.27
CA CYS A 175 -5.37 18.73 31.02
C CYS A 175 -5.02 20.23 30.87
N ASP A 176 -6.00 21.08 30.60
CA ASP A 176 -5.89 22.53 30.46
C ASP A 176 -6.39 23.30 31.71
N GLU A 177 -6.93 22.61 32.72
CA GLU A 177 -7.40 23.24 33.94
C GLU A 177 -6.22 23.90 34.71
N PRO A 178 -6.27 25.21 35.03
CA PRO A 178 -5.20 25.97 35.72
C PRO A 178 -4.85 25.54 37.15
N GLY A 179 -5.25 24.33 37.56
CA GLY A 179 -4.96 23.76 38.88
C GLY A 179 -4.51 22.30 38.84
N THR A 180 -4.57 21.62 37.67
CA THR A 180 -4.19 20.21 37.56
C THR A 180 -2.70 20.03 37.81
N TYR A 181 -1.88 20.87 37.17
CA TYR A 181 -0.43 20.83 37.34
C TYR A 181 -0.01 21.18 38.77
N GLU A 182 -0.56 22.25 39.36
CA GLU A 182 -0.29 22.66 40.73
C GLU A 182 -0.66 21.57 41.72
N THR A 183 -1.76 20.84 41.44
CA THR A 183 -2.17 19.68 42.23
C THR A 183 -1.14 18.55 42.14
N LEU A 184 -0.59 18.28 40.95
CA LEU A 184 0.47 17.29 40.77
C LEU A 184 1.77 17.73 41.46
N ASP A 185 2.19 18.98 41.29
CA ASP A 185 3.47 19.52 41.77
C ASP A 185 3.64 19.43 43.30
N VAL A 186 2.53 19.56 44.05
CA VAL A 186 2.50 19.50 45.52
C VAL A 186 2.34 18.09 46.11
N LEU A 187 2.19 17.05 45.28
CA LEU A 187 2.14 15.68 45.77
C LEU A 187 3.48 15.26 46.40
N ARG A 188 3.43 14.33 47.37
CA ARG A 188 4.64 13.80 48.02
C ARG A 188 5.20 12.62 47.25
N TYR A 189 6.15 12.91 46.36
CA TYR A 189 6.86 11.91 45.56
C TYR A 189 8.01 11.24 46.33
N PRO A 190 8.46 10.04 45.91
CA PRO A 190 9.62 9.36 46.50
C PRO A 190 10.93 10.15 46.39
N SER A 191 11.09 10.95 45.32
CA SER A 191 12.23 11.84 45.09
C SER A 191 11.83 13.01 44.20
N ASP A 192 12.63 14.08 44.20
CA ASP A 192 12.44 15.20 43.27
C ASP A 192 12.65 14.80 41.81
N GLU A 193 13.48 13.78 41.55
CA GLU A 193 13.69 13.21 40.21
C GLU A 193 12.41 12.55 39.68
N VAL A 194 11.73 11.75 40.51
CA VAL A 194 10.42 11.15 40.17
C VAL A 194 9.35 12.22 39.97
N ARG A 195 9.35 13.25 40.82
CA ARG A 195 8.43 14.40 40.71
C ARG A 195 8.58 15.08 39.35
N LEU A 196 9.80 15.48 38.98
CA LEU A 196 10.07 16.15 37.71
C LEU A 196 9.79 15.26 36.50
N ALA A 197 10.09 13.96 36.57
CA ALA A 197 9.77 13.02 35.49
C ALA A 197 8.26 12.95 35.21
N ILE A 198 7.44 12.92 36.25
CA ILE A 198 5.97 12.88 36.14
C ILE A 198 5.42 14.20 35.61
N LEU A 199 5.94 15.34 36.06
CA LEU A 199 5.51 16.66 35.59
C LEU A 199 5.86 16.90 34.12
N ASN A 200 7.06 16.49 33.69
CA ASN A 200 7.47 16.54 32.28
C ASN A 200 6.66 15.54 31.43
N ALA A 201 6.40 14.33 31.93
CA ALA A 201 5.56 13.36 31.24
C ALA A 201 4.12 13.86 31.06
N TYR A 202 3.57 14.54 32.07
CA TYR A 202 2.25 15.19 31.98
C TYR A 202 2.20 16.23 30.85
N LEU A 203 3.19 17.14 30.79
CA LEU A 203 3.25 18.13 29.70
C LEU A 203 3.35 17.48 28.33
N ASN A 204 4.23 16.48 28.17
CA ASN A 204 4.37 15.77 26.90
C ASN A 204 3.06 15.05 26.51
N LEU A 205 2.36 14.41 27.45
CA LEU A 205 1.05 13.79 27.20
C LEU A 205 -0.01 14.83 26.82
N ALA A 206 -0.05 15.98 27.49
CA ALA A 206 -0.96 17.08 27.17
C ALA A 206 -0.69 17.67 25.77
N GLN A 207 0.58 17.66 25.33
CA GLN A 207 0.99 18.08 24.00
C GLN A 207 0.86 16.98 22.93
N GLY A 208 0.33 15.81 23.28
CA GLY A 208 0.12 14.69 22.35
C GLY A 208 1.39 13.89 22.03
N ASN A 209 2.42 13.97 22.87
CA ASN A 209 3.72 13.32 22.68
C ASN A 209 3.97 12.17 23.70
N PRO A 210 3.28 11.02 23.56
CA PRO A 210 3.39 9.92 24.53
C PRO A 210 4.78 9.28 24.52
N LYS A 211 5.50 9.28 23.39
CA LYS A 211 6.86 8.73 23.31
C LYS A 211 7.83 9.53 24.19
N ALA A 212 7.80 10.86 24.09
CA ALA A 212 8.59 11.70 24.97
C ALA A 212 8.20 11.53 26.44
N ALA A 213 6.90 11.38 26.73
CA ALA A 213 6.44 11.14 28.10
C ALA A 213 6.99 9.83 28.69
N VAL A 214 6.99 8.73 27.93
CA VAL A 214 7.62 7.46 28.33
C VAL A 214 9.11 7.66 28.58
N GLN A 215 9.80 8.41 27.72
CA GLN A 215 11.22 8.71 27.93
C GLN A 215 11.48 9.51 29.20
N CYS A 216 10.64 10.50 29.54
CA CYS A 216 10.74 11.20 30.83
C CYS A 216 10.69 10.23 32.01
N ILE A 217 9.77 9.25 31.97
CA ILE A 217 9.66 8.23 33.01
C ILE A 217 10.90 7.31 33.04
N ARG A 218 11.39 6.90 31.87
CA ARG A 218 12.58 6.05 31.72
C ARG A 218 13.90 6.73 32.07
N GLN A 219 13.94 8.06 32.18
CA GLN A 219 15.13 8.77 32.66
C GLN A 219 15.41 8.45 34.14
N VAL A 220 14.38 8.22 34.97
CA VAL A 220 14.53 7.88 36.39
C VAL A 220 15.35 6.58 36.60
N PRO A 221 15.01 5.44 35.96
CA PRO A 221 15.86 4.25 36.02
C PRO A 221 17.12 4.36 35.12
N LYS A 222 17.42 5.53 34.55
CA LYS A 222 18.52 5.79 33.60
C LYS A 222 18.48 4.91 32.34
N LYS A 223 17.28 4.44 31.98
CA LYS A 223 17.01 3.71 30.74
C LYS A 223 16.91 4.64 29.53
N ALA A 224 16.54 5.90 29.74
CA ALA A 224 16.63 6.95 28.73
C ALA A 224 17.62 8.05 29.17
N VAL A 225 18.30 8.69 28.21
CA VAL A 225 19.24 9.79 28.46
C VAL A 225 19.05 10.90 27.45
N SER A 226 19.15 12.15 27.92
CA SER A 226 19.07 13.34 27.07
C SER A 226 20.29 13.47 26.16
N ALA A 227 20.10 14.02 24.96
CA ALA A 227 21.16 14.28 24.00
C ALA A 227 22.17 15.30 24.54
N SER A 228 21.73 16.26 25.37
CA SER A 228 22.64 17.17 26.08
C SER A 228 23.53 16.47 27.12
N ASP A 229 23.02 15.41 27.75
CA ASP A 229 23.73 14.68 28.83
C ASP A 229 24.68 13.60 28.29
N ASP A 230 24.30 12.95 27.17
CA ASP A 230 25.13 11.95 26.48
C ASP A 230 25.12 12.15 24.95
N PRO A 231 25.86 13.14 24.44
CA PRO A 231 25.91 13.46 23.01
C PRO A 231 26.52 12.32 22.17
N GLU A 232 27.52 11.62 22.71
CA GLU A 232 28.18 10.52 22.00
C GLU A 232 27.26 9.30 21.86
N GLY A 233 26.56 8.93 22.93
CA GLY A 233 25.57 7.85 22.91
C GLY A 233 24.37 8.18 22.02
N PHE A 234 23.91 9.43 22.03
CA PHE A 234 22.86 9.90 21.13
C PHE A 234 23.27 9.77 19.66
N ARG A 235 24.46 10.25 19.30
CA ARG A 235 24.99 10.12 17.93
C ARG A 235 25.18 8.67 17.52
N ALA A 236 25.68 7.81 18.42
CA ALA A 236 25.86 6.39 18.14
C ALA A 236 24.51 5.70 17.82
N ASN A 237 23.44 6.06 18.55
CA ASN A 237 22.09 5.56 18.29
C ASN A 237 21.49 6.10 16.99
N LEU A 238 21.73 7.36 16.65
CA LEU A 238 21.32 7.90 15.35
C LEU A 238 22.06 7.21 14.18
N ALA A 239 23.33 6.86 14.37
CA ALA A 239 24.14 6.21 13.35
C ALA A 239 23.77 4.72 13.15
N SER A 240 23.44 4.00 14.23
CA SER A 240 23.05 2.58 14.19
C SER A 240 21.76 2.32 13.38
N GLY A 241 21.01 3.38 13.07
CA GLY A 241 19.74 3.31 12.36
C GLY A 241 18.56 2.93 13.27
N ALA A 242 18.76 2.97 14.59
CA ALA A 242 17.69 2.91 15.59
C ALA A 242 16.99 4.27 15.79
N ALA A 243 17.46 5.33 15.11
CA ALA A 243 16.79 6.63 15.06
C ALA A 243 15.30 6.44 14.80
N SER A 244 14.47 6.90 15.74
CA SER A 244 13.03 6.65 15.74
C SER A 244 12.35 7.17 14.47
N ASP A 245 11.08 6.76 14.32
CA ASP A 245 10.11 7.32 13.38
C ASP A 245 10.20 8.86 13.21
N GLU A 246 10.72 9.65 14.13
CA GLU A 246 10.70 11.12 14.04
C GLU A 246 11.79 11.75 13.16
N LEU A 247 12.92 11.07 12.91
CA LEU A 247 14.11 11.67 12.28
C LEU A 247 14.53 10.98 10.98
N VAL A 248 14.67 11.76 9.91
CA VAL A 248 15.09 11.28 8.58
C VAL A 248 16.55 11.64 8.32
N PRO A 249 17.46 10.66 8.15
CA PRO A 249 18.86 10.92 7.80
C PRO A 249 18.97 11.44 6.35
N ILE A 250 19.41 12.69 6.19
CA ILE A 250 19.43 13.38 4.89
C ILE A 250 20.49 12.81 3.95
N GLU A 251 21.65 12.38 4.46
CA GLU A 251 22.69 11.75 3.64
C GLU A 251 22.28 10.37 3.11
N ARG A 252 21.28 9.74 3.74
CA ARG A 252 20.74 8.46 3.27
C ARG A 252 19.67 8.65 2.20
N LEU A 253 19.13 9.87 2.04
CA LEU A 253 18.24 10.20 0.94
C LEU A 253 19.08 10.51 -0.31
N ASN A 254 18.58 10.17 -1.48
CA ASN A 254 19.04 10.67 -2.77
C ASN A 254 18.13 11.84 -3.24
N LEU A 255 18.54 12.53 -4.31
CA LEU A 255 17.81 13.69 -4.83
C LEU A 255 16.36 13.37 -5.21
N ALA A 256 16.08 12.13 -5.64
CA ALA A 256 14.74 11.68 -6.00
C ALA A 256 13.86 11.38 -4.77
N GLU A 257 14.41 10.75 -3.72
CA GLU A 257 13.72 10.55 -2.43
C GLU A 257 13.35 11.91 -1.81
N LEU A 258 14.29 12.85 -1.87
CA LEU A 258 14.06 14.20 -1.39
C LEU A 258 13.01 14.96 -2.23
N ASN A 259 13.02 14.78 -3.56
CA ASN A 259 12.00 15.36 -4.45
C ASN A 259 10.62 14.74 -4.22
N GLY A 260 10.53 13.42 -4.04
CA GLY A 260 9.29 12.69 -3.83
C GLY A 260 8.64 13.00 -2.49
N LEU A 261 9.43 13.29 -1.46
CA LEU A 261 8.94 13.81 -0.17
C LEU A 261 8.33 15.21 -0.28
N LEU A 262 8.72 15.98 -1.30
CA LEU A 262 8.34 17.38 -1.42
C LEU A 262 7.29 17.62 -2.50
N ASP A 263 7.30 16.93 -3.64
CA ASP A 263 6.44 17.20 -4.80
C ASP A 263 5.62 15.97 -5.27
N PRO A 264 4.34 15.88 -4.89
CA PRO A 264 3.43 14.85 -5.38
C PRO A 264 3.30 14.78 -6.91
N ALA A 265 3.57 15.88 -7.63
CA ALA A 265 3.45 15.95 -9.08
C ALA A 265 4.58 15.21 -9.84
N ARG A 266 5.66 14.80 -9.16
CA ARG A 266 6.76 14.00 -9.73
C ARG A 266 6.61 12.49 -9.48
N PHE A 267 5.38 11.99 -9.60
CA PHE A 267 5.04 10.60 -9.30
C PHE A 267 5.86 9.56 -10.08
N SER A 268 6.17 9.83 -11.36
CA SER A 268 6.98 8.93 -12.22
C SER A 268 8.45 8.82 -11.79
N GLU A 269 9.05 9.90 -11.29
CA GLU A 269 10.43 9.87 -10.76
C GLU A 269 10.52 8.96 -9.52
N TRP A 270 9.46 8.93 -8.70
CA TRP A 270 9.37 8.04 -7.55
C TRP A 270 9.17 6.57 -7.96
N MET A 271 8.41 6.27 -9.01
CA MET A 271 8.25 4.89 -9.49
C MET A 271 9.55 4.24 -10.01
N LEU A 272 10.49 5.06 -10.49
CA LEU A 272 11.81 4.61 -10.95
C LEU A 272 12.86 4.54 -9.82
N PHE A 273 12.51 4.88 -8.59
CA PHE A 273 13.42 4.83 -7.46
C PHE A 273 13.82 3.39 -7.11
N LEU A 274 15.12 3.08 -7.21
CA LEU A 274 15.69 1.78 -6.89
C LEU A 274 16.53 1.85 -5.61
N ALA A 275 16.05 1.23 -4.53
CA ALA A 275 16.78 1.12 -3.28
C ALA A 275 18.02 0.21 -3.42
N ARG A 276 19.05 0.42 -2.59
CA ARG A 276 20.30 -0.36 -2.65
C ARG A 276 20.10 -1.87 -2.51
N GLU A 277 19.12 -2.30 -1.71
CA GLU A 277 18.77 -3.72 -1.56
C GLU A 277 18.14 -4.31 -2.82
N GLN A 278 17.31 -3.53 -3.52
CA GLN A 278 16.69 -3.88 -4.80
C GLN A 278 17.73 -3.93 -5.93
N ALA A 279 18.73 -3.03 -5.92
CA ALA A 279 19.80 -3.01 -6.92
C ALA A 279 20.59 -4.34 -6.98
N LYS A 280 20.86 -4.95 -5.82
CA LYS A 280 21.51 -6.28 -5.77
C LYS A 280 20.70 -7.35 -6.49
N LEU A 281 19.37 -7.25 -6.45
CA LEU A 281 18.47 -8.20 -7.09
C LEU A 281 18.36 -7.97 -8.60
N VAL A 282 18.40 -6.70 -9.03
CA VAL A 282 18.46 -6.29 -10.44
C VAL A 282 19.67 -6.90 -11.14
N GLU A 283 20.85 -6.81 -10.53
CA GLU A 283 22.11 -7.25 -11.13
C GLU A 283 22.39 -8.76 -10.99
N ARG A 284 21.68 -9.42 -10.06
CA ARG A 284 21.89 -10.84 -9.75
C ARG A 284 21.62 -11.72 -10.98
N GLU A 285 22.56 -12.62 -11.25
CA GLU A 285 22.40 -13.68 -12.23
C GLU A 285 21.65 -14.87 -11.62
N PHE A 286 20.71 -15.43 -12.38
CA PHE A 286 19.99 -16.64 -11.99
C PHE A 286 20.21 -17.75 -13.01
N SER A 287 20.54 -18.96 -12.54
CA SER A 287 20.81 -20.12 -13.41
C SER A 287 19.56 -20.75 -14.05
N GLY A 288 18.38 -20.20 -13.78
CA GLY A 288 17.08 -20.72 -14.22
C GLY A 288 15.95 -19.81 -13.72
N PRO A 289 14.68 -20.27 -13.75
CA PRO A 289 13.56 -19.49 -13.26
C PRO A 289 13.77 -18.95 -11.85
N ALA A 290 13.50 -17.67 -11.67
CA ALA A 290 13.63 -16.96 -10.41
C ALA A 290 12.33 -16.25 -10.04
N ARG A 291 12.02 -16.17 -8.75
CA ARG A 291 10.82 -15.52 -8.22
C ARG A 291 11.20 -14.43 -7.22
N VAL A 292 10.58 -13.27 -7.36
CA VAL A 292 10.63 -12.17 -6.41
C VAL A 292 9.23 -11.96 -5.86
N VAL A 293 9.11 -12.16 -4.55
CA VAL A 293 7.90 -11.85 -3.81
C VAL A 293 8.13 -10.56 -3.04
N GLY A 294 7.11 -9.74 -2.90
CA GLY A 294 7.18 -8.56 -2.04
C GLY A 294 5.80 -7.98 -1.82
N VAL A 295 5.60 -7.31 -0.69
CA VAL A 295 4.33 -6.64 -0.40
C VAL A 295 4.00 -5.59 -1.45
N SER A 296 2.72 -5.17 -1.47
CA SER A 296 2.34 -3.90 -2.07
C SER A 296 3.35 -2.81 -1.69
N GLY A 297 3.71 -1.94 -2.63
CA GLY A 297 4.67 -0.85 -2.37
C GLY A 297 6.14 -1.23 -2.17
N SER A 298 6.53 -2.50 -2.31
CA SER A 298 7.93 -2.94 -2.16
C SER A 298 8.85 -2.69 -3.36
N GLY A 299 8.33 -2.07 -4.43
CA GLY A 299 9.10 -1.74 -5.64
C GLY A 299 9.35 -2.93 -6.58
N LYS A 300 8.48 -3.95 -6.61
CA LYS A 300 8.56 -5.08 -7.56
C LYS A 300 8.63 -4.62 -9.03
N THR A 301 7.71 -3.74 -9.42
CA THR A 301 7.65 -3.14 -10.75
C THR A 301 8.92 -2.34 -11.06
N CYS A 302 9.44 -1.58 -10.08
CA CYS A 302 10.72 -0.88 -10.21
C CYS A 302 11.89 -1.86 -10.45
N VAL A 303 12.02 -2.92 -9.64
CA VAL A 303 13.03 -3.98 -9.84
C VAL A 303 12.90 -4.59 -11.22
N LEU A 304 11.69 -4.85 -11.69
CA LEU A 304 11.42 -5.47 -12.98
C LEU A 304 11.86 -4.56 -14.15
N VAL A 305 11.53 -3.26 -14.12
CA VAL A 305 11.93 -2.28 -15.14
C VAL A 305 13.46 -2.07 -15.14
N HIS A 306 14.08 -1.91 -13.98
CA HIS A 306 15.54 -1.78 -13.86
C HIS A 306 16.27 -3.04 -14.31
N ARG A 307 15.73 -4.22 -14.01
CA ARG A 307 16.27 -5.50 -14.48
C ARG A 307 16.15 -5.65 -15.99
N ALA A 308 15.04 -5.24 -16.60
CA ALA A 308 14.93 -5.25 -18.06
C ALA A 308 16.01 -4.37 -18.72
N ASN A 309 16.25 -3.16 -18.20
CA ASN A 309 17.32 -2.27 -18.66
C ASN A 309 18.73 -2.90 -18.46
N TYR A 310 18.98 -3.48 -17.29
CA TYR A 310 20.25 -4.16 -17.00
C TYR A 310 20.50 -5.35 -17.95
N LEU A 311 19.49 -6.20 -18.16
CA LEU A 311 19.60 -7.36 -19.05
C LEU A 311 19.76 -6.95 -20.52
N ALA A 312 19.12 -5.84 -20.94
CA ALA A 312 19.32 -5.31 -22.28
C ALA A 312 20.78 -4.89 -22.52
N LYS A 313 21.41 -4.24 -21.52
CA LYS A 313 22.84 -3.89 -21.57
C LYS A 313 23.75 -5.11 -21.52
N LYS A 314 23.39 -6.12 -20.72
CA LYS A 314 24.15 -7.38 -20.56
C LYS A 314 24.13 -8.22 -21.85
N TYR A 315 23.00 -8.24 -22.56
CA TYR A 315 22.78 -9.04 -23.76
C TYR A 315 22.43 -8.15 -24.97
N PRO A 316 23.40 -7.40 -25.51
CA PRO A 316 23.15 -6.43 -26.57
C PRO A 316 22.67 -7.11 -27.86
N GLY A 317 21.56 -6.63 -28.41
CA GLY A 317 20.97 -7.18 -29.64
C GLY A 317 20.11 -8.42 -29.43
N GLU A 318 19.98 -8.90 -28.19
CA GLU A 318 19.06 -9.97 -27.84
C GLU A 318 17.74 -9.43 -27.29
N ARG A 319 16.63 -10.04 -27.70
CA ARG A 319 15.29 -9.58 -27.33
C ARG A 319 15.00 -9.84 -25.85
N ILE A 320 14.56 -8.82 -25.13
CA ILE A 320 14.05 -8.90 -23.75
C ILE A 320 12.54 -8.72 -23.80
N LEU A 321 11.79 -9.62 -23.18
CA LEU A 321 10.34 -9.57 -23.15
C LEU A 321 9.85 -9.28 -21.73
N VAL A 322 9.05 -8.23 -21.58
CA VAL A 322 8.37 -7.87 -20.34
C VAL A 322 6.88 -8.15 -20.51
N LEU A 323 6.32 -8.91 -19.58
CA LEU A 323 4.92 -9.35 -19.59
C LEU A 323 4.20 -8.90 -18.32
N THR A 324 2.93 -8.55 -18.47
CA THR A 324 2.02 -8.17 -17.38
C THR A 324 0.58 -8.59 -17.73
N LEU A 325 -0.38 -8.41 -16.82
CA LEU A 325 -1.75 -8.87 -16.99
C LEU A 325 -2.57 -7.99 -17.94
N GLY A 326 -2.50 -6.67 -17.75
CA GLY A 326 -3.39 -5.71 -18.41
C GLY A 326 -2.66 -4.79 -19.39
N ARG A 327 -3.37 -4.35 -20.44
CA ARG A 327 -2.84 -3.41 -21.45
C ARG A 327 -2.45 -2.04 -20.85
N SER A 328 -3.04 -1.65 -19.73
CA SER A 328 -2.68 -0.41 -19.02
C SER A 328 -1.28 -0.49 -18.44
N LEU A 329 -0.99 -1.61 -17.76
CA LEU A 329 0.32 -1.86 -17.17
C LEU A 329 1.40 -1.98 -18.24
N VAL A 330 1.05 -2.49 -19.44
CA VAL A 330 1.97 -2.48 -20.59
C VAL A 330 2.40 -1.06 -20.95
N ARG A 331 1.46 -0.12 -21.02
CA ARG A 331 1.77 1.28 -21.34
C ARG A 331 2.61 1.92 -20.23
N LEU A 332 2.24 1.71 -18.97
CA LEU A 332 2.99 2.18 -17.80
C LEU A 332 4.44 1.69 -17.81
N LEU A 333 4.65 0.37 -17.92
CA LEU A 333 5.97 -0.23 -17.98
C LEU A 333 6.77 0.30 -19.18
N GLY A 334 6.11 0.48 -20.33
CA GLY A 334 6.70 1.09 -21.52
C GLY A 334 7.23 2.50 -21.25
N GLN A 335 6.43 3.36 -20.62
CA GLN A 335 6.83 4.74 -20.28
C GLN A 335 7.99 4.79 -19.27
N LEU A 336 7.93 3.95 -18.23
CA LEU A 336 9.03 3.83 -17.25
C LEU A 336 10.33 3.38 -17.93
N LEU A 337 10.24 2.43 -18.86
CA LEU A 337 11.38 1.98 -19.65
C LEU A 337 11.88 3.07 -20.61
N ASP A 338 10.99 3.85 -21.23
CA ASP A 338 11.37 4.98 -22.10
C ASP A 338 12.13 6.06 -21.33
N GLN A 339 11.75 6.31 -20.07
CA GLN A 339 12.43 7.24 -19.18
C GLN A 339 13.77 6.70 -18.67
N LEU A 340 13.85 5.38 -18.39
CA LEU A 340 15.02 4.76 -17.76
C LEU A 340 16.11 4.32 -18.75
N CYS A 341 15.71 3.84 -19.94
CA CYS A 341 16.62 3.19 -20.88
C CYS A 341 17.23 4.18 -21.87
N GLY A 342 18.47 3.91 -22.31
CA GLY A 342 19.00 4.56 -23.51
C GLY A 342 18.27 4.05 -24.76
N GLU A 343 18.24 4.85 -25.84
CA GLU A 343 17.49 4.54 -27.07
C GLU A 343 17.85 3.16 -27.66
N ARG A 344 19.14 2.79 -27.62
CA ARG A 344 19.62 1.48 -28.09
C ARG A 344 19.03 0.33 -27.26
N ASP A 345 19.15 0.40 -25.94
CA ASP A 345 18.72 -0.65 -25.02
C ASP A 345 17.19 -0.78 -25.02
N ARG A 346 16.49 0.34 -25.18
CA ARG A 346 15.03 0.36 -25.22
C ARG A 346 14.45 -0.39 -26.42
N ARG A 347 15.11 -0.34 -27.58
CA ARG A 347 14.67 -1.00 -28.84
C ARG A 347 14.67 -2.53 -28.77
N GLN A 348 15.40 -3.12 -27.84
CA GLN A 348 15.43 -4.58 -27.66
C GLN A 348 14.46 -5.07 -26.57
N ILE A 349 13.75 -4.17 -25.88
CA ILE A 349 12.79 -4.50 -24.83
C ILE A 349 11.36 -4.38 -25.39
N ASP A 350 10.67 -5.52 -25.50
CA ASP A 350 9.25 -5.57 -25.82
C ASP A 350 8.43 -5.64 -24.54
N VAL A 351 7.33 -4.88 -24.47
CA VAL A 351 6.37 -4.94 -23.37
C VAL A 351 5.01 -5.36 -23.93
N MET A 352 4.41 -6.41 -23.37
CA MET A 352 3.12 -6.95 -23.84
C MET A 352 2.27 -7.46 -22.68
N SER A 353 0.96 -7.55 -22.88
CA SER A 353 0.12 -8.31 -21.95
C SER A 353 0.31 -9.81 -22.24
N ILE A 354 0.09 -10.66 -21.23
CA ILE A 354 0.14 -12.11 -21.40
C ILE A 354 -0.90 -12.55 -22.43
N TYR A 355 -2.10 -11.97 -22.40
CA TYR A 355 -3.14 -12.22 -23.40
C TYR A 355 -2.65 -11.87 -24.82
N ASP A 356 -2.11 -10.66 -25.03
CA ASP A 356 -1.64 -10.24 -26.36
C ASP A 356 -0.48 -11.10 -26.86
N TYR A 357 0.38 -11.59 -25.95
CA TYR A 357 1.44 -12.55 -26.29
C TYR A 357 0.84 -13.90 -26.73
N CYS A 358 -0.07 -14.48 -25.94
CA CYS A 358 -0.75 -15.72 -26.29
C CYS A 358 -1.52 -15.59 -27.62
N TYR A 359 -2.25 -14.50 -27.81
CA TYR A 359 -2.95 -14.19 -29.06
C TYR A 359 -1.99 -14.15 -30.25
N ARG A 360 -0.89 -13.39 -30.13
CA ARG A 360 0.14 -13.28 -31.17
C ARG A 360 0.77 -14.63 -31.48
N MET A 361 1.04 -15.43 -30.44
CA MET A 361 1.60 -16.78 -30.59
C MET A 361 0.65 -17.68 -31.38
N VAL A 362 -0.64 -17.74 -31.01
CA VAL A 362 -1.64 -18.54 -31.73
C VAL A 362 -1.75 -18.08 -33.18
N LYS A 363 -1.89 -16.78 -33.44
CA LYS A 363 -1.99 -16.24 -34.82
C LYS A 363 -0.72 -16.42 -35.66
N THR A 364 0.45 -16.48 -35.04
CA THR A 364 1.70 -16.71 -35.77
C THR A 364 1.86 -18.18 -36.15
N ILE A 365 1.52 -19.10 -35.24
CA ILE A 365 1.68 -20.54 -35.44
C ILE A 365 0.52 -21.11 -36.27
N GLU A 366 -0.68 -20.56 -36.10
CA GLU A 366 -1.92 -20.95 -36.78
C GLU A 366 -2.70 -19.71 -37.28
N PRO A 367 -2.25 -19.07 -38.37
CA PRO A 367 -2.87 -17.84 -38.89
C PRO A 367 -4.37 -17.96 -39.20
N GLY A 368 -4.84 -19.17 -39.54
CA GLY A 368 -6.25 -19.45 -39.83
C GLY A 368 -7.14 -19.66 -38.60
N ARG A 369 -6.59 -19.64 -37.37
CA ARG A 369 -7.40 -19.83 -36.15
C ARG A 369 -8.31 -18.62 -35.94
N LEU A 370 -9.62 -18.84 -35.86
CA LEU A 370 -10.58 -17.81 -35.49
C LEU A 370 -10.47 -17.52 -33.98
N ILE A 371 -10.36 -16.23 -33.63
CA ILE A 371 -10.25 -15.74 -32.26
C ILE A 371 -11.05 -14.44 -32.21
N GLU A 372 -12.37 -14.56 -32.07
CA GLU A 372 -13.27 -13.43 -31.94
C GLU A 372 -13.85 -13.43 -30.52
N GLN A 373 -13.85 -12.27 -29.85
CA GLN A 373 -14.47 -12.12 -28.52
C GLN A 373 -15.90 -11.58 -28.60
N VAL A 374 -16.30 -11.14 -29.78
CA VAL A 374 -17.64 -10.63 -30.08
C VAL A 374 -18.06 -11.27 -31.39
N ASP A 375 -19.30 -11.72 -31.49
CA ASP A 375 -19.81 -12.30 -32.72
C ASP A 375 -19.87 -11.18 -33.78
N PRO A 376 -19.15 -11.29 -34.91
CA PRO A 376 -19.06 -10.23 -35.90
C PRO A 376 -20.37 -10.00 -36.68
N ARG A 377 -21.36 -10.91 -36.56
CA ARG A 377 -22.68 -10.83 -37.21
C ARG A 377 -23.75 -10.33 -36.25
N SER A 378 -23.80 -10.85 -35.02
CA SER A 378 -24.85 -10.51 -34.05
C SER A 378 -24.45 -9.39 -33.09
N GLY A 379 -23.15 -9.12 -32.93
CA GLY A 379 -22.61 -8.19 -31.92
C GLY A 379 -22.73 -8.72 -30.49
N GLU A 380 -23.04 -10.02 -30.31
CA GLU A 380 -23.18 -10.63 -29.00
C GLU A 380 -21.82 -10.78 -28.31
N ASP A 381 -21.78 -10.40 -27.04
CA ASP A 381 -20.62 -10.58 -26.17
C ASP A 381 -20.63 -11.93 -25.43
N LEU A 382 -19.53 -12.24 -24.76
CA LEU A 382 -19.36 -13.49 -24.02
C LEU A 382 -20.33 -13.63 -22.83
N VAL A 383 -20.76 -12.52 -22.23
CA VAL A 383 -21.70 -12.55 -21.09
C VAL A 383 -23.07 -13.01 -21.55
N ARG A 384 -23.53 -12.47 -22.69
CA ARG A 384 -24.76 -12.90 -23.33
C ARG A 384 -24.65 -14.32 -23.87
N CYS A 385 -23.52 -14.68 -24.49
CA CYS A 385 -23.26 -16.06 -24.93
C CYS A 385 -23.41 -17.07 -23.78
N TRP A 386 -22.84 -16.78 -22.60
CA TRP A 386 -22.99 -17.62 -21.41
C TRP A 386 -24.44 -17.74 -20.95
N ARG A 387 -25.18 -16.62 -20.89
CA ARG A 387 -26.59 -16.62 -20.51
C ARG A 387 -27.44 -17.45 -21.46
N ASP A 388 -27.26 -17.26 -22.76
CA ASP A 388 -28.01 -17.97 -23.79
C ASP A 388 -27.66 -19.47 -23.82
N PHE A 389 -26.40 -19.82 -23.54
CA PHE A 389 -25.97 -21.21 -23.36
C PHE A 389 -26.67 -21.87 -22.17
N LEU A 390 -26.76 -21.17 -21.03
CA LEU A 390 -27.41 -21.71 -19.85
C LEU A 390 -28.89 -22.03 -20.09
N GLU A 391 -29.59 -21.33 -21.00
CA GLU A 391 -30.98 -21.63 -21.34
C GLU A 391 -31.17 -22.93 -22.14
N LYS A 392 -30.09 -23.54 -22.66
CA LYS A 392 -30.18 -24.75 -23.50
C LYS A 392 -30.53 -25.99 -22.66
N PRO A 393 -31.34 -26.94 -23.19
CA PRO A 393 -31.73 -28.14 -22.44
C PRO A 393 -30.56 -29.01 -21.95
N HIS A 394 -29.48 -29.13 -22.74
CA HIS A 394 -28.30 -29.91 -22.37
C HIS A 394 -27.50 -29.23 -21.25
N ALA A 395 -27.39 -27.89 -21.26
CA ALA A 395 -26.79 -27.13 -20.18
C ALA A 395 -27.61 -27.27 -18.87
N GLN A 396 -28.94 -27.09 -18.96
CA GLN A 396 -29.86 -27.22 -17.83
C GLN A 396 -29.77 -28.57 -17.12
N LYS A 397 -29.62 -29.66 -17.88
CA LYS A 397 -29.40 -31.02 -17.33
C LYS A 397 -28.20 -31.08 -16.37
N ASN A 398 -27.17 -30.29 -16.62
CA ASN A 398 -25.97 -30.24 -15.79
C ASN A 398 -26.10 -29.25 -14.63
N VAL A 399 -26.78 -28.10 -14.81
CA VAL A 399 -26.79 -27.02 -13.81
C VAL A 399 -28.01 -26.96 -12.89
N GLU A 400 -29.18 -27.52 -13.25
CA GLU A 400 -30.43 -27.29 -12.50
C GLU A 400 -30.34 -27.73 -11.02
N ASP A 401 -29.89 -28.97 -10.78
CA ASP A 401 -29.69 -29.51 -9.43
C ASP A 401 -28.59 -28.73 -8.68
N LEU A 402 -27.53 -28.35 -9.40
CA LEU A 402 -26.38 -27.59 -8.89
C LEU A 402 -26.82 -26.21 -8.42
N PHE A 403 -27.50 -25.44 -9.26
CA PHE A 403 -28.03 -24.12 -8.94
C PHE A 403 -29.05 -24.17 -7.81
N THR A 404 -29.90 -25.20 -7.80
CA THR A 404 -30.87 -25.41 -6.71
C THR A 404 -30.15 -25.65 -5.39
N ALA A 405 -29.11 -26.48 -5.37
CA ALA A 405 -28.30 -26.72 -4.18
C ALA A 405 -27.61 -25.43 -3.72
N LEU A 406 -27.00 -24.67 -4.63
CA LEU A 406 -26.30 -23.42 -4.33
C LEU A 406 -27.22 -22.34 -3.74
N ARG A 407 -28.46 -22.23 -4.23
CA ARG A 407 -29.45 -21.26 -3.71
C ARG A 407 -30.08 -21.68 -2.38
N LYS A 408 -30.02 -22.97 -2.02
CA LYS A 408 -30.64 -23.53 -0.80
C LYS A 408 -29.68 -23.75 0.36
N ARG A 409 -28.40 -23.38 0.20
CA ARG A 409 -27.41 -23.40 1.29
C ARG A 409 -27.84 -22.48 2.43
N ASP A 410 -27.28 -22.71 3.62
CA ASP A 410 -27.44 -21.83 4.78
C ASP A 410 -26.87 -20.42 4.51
N ASP A 411 -25.86 -20.33 3.62
CA ASP A 411 -25.32 -19.13 3.00
C ASP A 411 -25.67 -19.10 1.49
N PRO A 412 -26.87 -18.63 1.09
CA PRO A 412 -27.34 -18.77 -0.28
C PRO A 412 -26.45 -18.02 -1.29
N ILE A 413 -26.04 -18.71 -2.35
CA ILE A 413 -25.41 -18.06 -3.50
C ILE A 413 -26.49 -17.47 -4.38
N ARG A 414 -26.50 -16.13 -4.46
CA ARG A 414 -27.51 -15.39 -5.21
C ARG A 414 -27.33 -15.50 -6.73
N SER A 415 -26.08 -15.62 -7.18
CA SER A 415 -25.70 -15.78 -8.59
C SER A 415 -24.94 -17.10 -8.85
N PRO A 416 -25.62 -18.27 -8.78
CA PRO A 416 -25.00 -19.57 -9.06
C PRO A 416 -24.31 -19.65 -10.43
N GLU A 417 -24.83 -18.91 -11.41
CA GLU A 417 -24.35 -18.84 -12.77
C GLU A 417 -22.91 -18.28 -12.81
N THR A 418 -22.65 -17.22 -12.05
CA THR A 418 -21.31 -16.62 -11.90
C THR A 418 -20.37 -17.59 -11.21
N TYR A 419 -20.81 -18.21 -10.10
CA TYR A 419 -19.99 -19.18 -9.37
C TYR A 419 -19.53 -20.34 -10.25
N VAL A 420 -20.46 -20.92 -11.01
CA VAL A 420 -20.18 -22.00 -11.93
C VAL A 420 -19.22 -21.55 -13.03
N LEU A 421 -19.43 -20.37 -13.61
CA LEU A 421 -18.51 -19.82 -14.62
C LEU A 421 -17.08 -19.67 -14.07
N GLU A 422 -16.91 -19.15 -12.85
CA GLU A 422 -15.60 -19.07 -12.20
C GLU A 422 -14.97 -20.45 -11.98
N GLU A 423 -15.78 -21.46 -11.63
CA GLU A 423 -15.29 -22.83 -11.49
C GLU A 423 -14.80 -23.38 -12.84
N LEU A 424 -15.49 -23.04 -13.94
CA LEU A 424 -15.04 -23.38 -15.30
C LEU A 424 -13.71 -22.68 -15.64
N ILE A 425 -13.55 -21.40 -15.28
CA ILE A 425 -12.30 -20.65 -15.43
C ILE A 425 -11.17 -21.32 -14.62
N TRP A 426 -11.45 -21.73 -13.38
CA TRP A 426 -10.49 -22.44 -12.54
C TRP A 426 -10.00 -23.74 -13.20
N ILE A 427 -10.90 -24.52 -13.80
CA ILE A 427 -10.55 -25.74 -14.54
C ILE A 427 -9.70 -25.41 -15.77
N ARG A 428 -10.12 -24.45 -16.61
CA ARG A 428 -9.44 -24.12 -17.88
C ARG A 428 -8.09 -23.46 -17.69
N SER A 429 -7.89 -22.75 -16.59
CA SER A 429 -6.62 -22.13 -16.21
C SER A 429 -5.60 -23.16 -15.69
N GLY A 430 -6.09 -24.27 -15.15
CA GLY A 430 -5.29 -25.31 -14.51
C GLY A 430 -4.87 -26.49 -15.39
N PHE A 431 -5.77 -26.91 -16.29
CA PHE A 431 -5.63 -28.16 -17.02
C PHE A 431 -5.72 -27.93 -18.53
N GLY A 432 -4.83 -28.58 -19.29
CA GLY A 432 -4.99 -28.73 -20.73
C GLY A 432 -6.22 -29.57 -21.07
N LYS A 433 -6.76 -29.45 -22.29
CA LYS A 433 -7.96 -30.18 -22.75
C LYS A 433 -7.88 -31.70 -22.46
N ASP A 434 -6.70 -32.29 -22.68
CA ASP A 434 -6.46 -33.73 -22.49
C ASP A 434 -6.30 -34.17 -21.03
N ASP A 435 -6.12 -33.24 -20.09
CA ASP A 435 -5.80 -33.53 -18.67
C ASP A 435 -6.93 -33.14 -17.69
N ARG A 436 -8.07 -32.66 -18.21
CA ARG A 436 -9.18 -32.14 -17.39
C ARG A 436 -9.82 -33.17 -16.46
N GLU A 437 -9.73 -34.46 -16.79
CA GLU A 437 -10.24 -35.53 -15.91
C GLU A 437 -9.60 -35.51 -14.52
N ARG A 438 -8.38 -34.96 -14.36
CA ARG A 438 -7.76 -34.79 -13.03
C ARG A 438 -8.57 -33.88 -12.10
N TYR A 439 -9.37 -32.95 -12.64
CA TYR A 439 -10.29 -32.11 -11.85
C TYR A 439 -11.21 -32.94 -10.95
N LEU A 440 -11.56 -34.16 -11.37
CA LEU A 440 -12.43 -35.06 -10.61
C LEU A 440 -11.87 -35.42 -9.23
N THR A 441 -10.55 -35.42 -9.07
CA THR A 441 -9.88 -35.95 -7.87
C THR A 441 -8.92 -34.97 -7.18
N VAL A 442 -8.51 -33.89 -7.84
CA VAL A 442 -7.61 -32.89 -7.23
C VAL A 442 -8.29 -32.09 -6.12
N ASP A 443 -7.50 -31.54 -5.22
CA ASP A 443 -7.97 -30.50 -4.31
C ASP A 443 -8.16 -29.19 -5.07
N ARG A 444 -9.05 -28.33 -4.55
CA ARG A 444 -9.44 -27.06 -5.18
C ARG A 444 -9.10 -25.90 -4.26
N PRO A 445 -7.80 -25.62 -4.03
CA PRO A 445 -7.38 -24.54 -3.14
C PRO A 445 -7.98 -23.20 -3.59
N GLY A 446 -8.46 -22.42 -2.63
CA GLY A 446 -9.13 -21.13 -2.85
C GLY A 446 -10.59 -21.22 -3.33
N ARG A 447 -11.19 -22.42 -3.42
CA ARG A 447 -12.62 -22.60 -3.73
C ARG A 447 -13.36 -23.10 -2.49
N GLY A 448 -14.28 -22.28 -1.97
CA GLY A 448 -14.93 -22.45 -0.67
C GLY A 448 -16.08 -23.45 -0.67
N ILE A 449 -16.77 -23.65 -1.79
CA ILE A 449 -17.88 -24.63 -1.87
C ILE A 449 -17.31 -26.04 -1.97
N PRO A 450 -17.57 -26.94 -1.02
CA PRO A 450 -17.09 -28.31 -1.11
C PRO A 450 -17.82 -29.09 -2.20
N LEU A 451 -17.06 -29.57 -3.19
CA LEU A 451 -17.51 -30.54 -4.19
C LEU A 451 -16.78 -31.86 -3.94
N LEU A 452 -17.56 -32.92 -3.72
CA LEU A 452 -17.04 -34.26 -3.48
C LEU A 452 -16.09 -34.70 -4.62
N LYS A 453 -14.97 -35.32 -4.25
CA LYS A 453 -14.09 -35.98 -5.21
C LYS A 453 -14.88 -37.11 -5.87
N TRP A 454 -14.88 -37.15 -7.19
CA TRP A 454 -15.73 -38.06 -7.93
C TRP A 454 -15.27 -39.51 -7.79
N SER A 455 -16.23 -40.43 -7.74
CA SER A 455 -16.03 -41.88 -7.86
C SER A 455 -17.16 -42.46 -8.71
N SER A 456 -16.91 -43.58 -9.39
CA SER A 456 -17.88 -44.29 -10.23
C SER A 456 -19.16 -44.67 -9.49
N ASP A 457 -19.09 -44.84 -8.17
CA ASP A 457 -20.18 -45.37 -7.35
C ASP A 457 -21.17 -44.30 -6.85
N MET A 458 -20.94 -43.02 -7.19
CA MET A 458 -21.63 -41.86 -6.59
C MET A 458 -23.02 -41.54 -7.16
N VAL A 459 -23.48 -42.21 -8.22
CA VAL A 459 -24.74 -41.85 -8.92
C VAL A 459 -26.00 -42.19 -8.10
N ALA A 460 -25.91 -43.10 -7.13
CA ALA A 460 -27.07 -43.70 -6.45
C ALA A 460 -27.62 -42.91 -5.22
N LYS A 461 -27.06 -41.74 -4.86
CA LYS A 461 -27.38 -41.02 -3.62
C LYS A 461 -27.80 -39.55 -3.82
N ARG A 462 -28.65 -39.30 -4.82
CA ARG A 462 -29.15 -37.92 -5.08
C ARG A 462 -30.22 -37.54 -4.06
N GLU A 463 -30.10 -36.35 -3.50
CA GLU A 463 -31.10 -35.75 -2.60
C GLU A 463 -31.42 -34.33 -3.08
N TYR A 464 -32.70 -34.03 -3.22
CA TYR A 464 -33.15 -32.75 -3.76
C TYR A 464 -32.76 -31.59 -2.85
N GLY A 465 -32.18 -30.53 -3.43
CA GLY A 465 -31.72 -29.36 -2.70
C GLY A 465 -30.35 -29.50 -2.04
N LYS A 466 -29.71 -30.67 -2.11
CA LYS A 466 -28.31 -30.86 -1.71
C LYS A 466 -27.38 -30.89 -2.92
N MET A 467 -26.11 -30.57 -2.68
CA MET A 467 -25.08 -30.60 -3.71
C MET A 467 -25.00 -32.00 -4.35
N PRO A 468 -25.14 -32.13 -5.68
CA PRO A 468 -25.05 -33.43 -6.34
C PRO A 468 -23.68 -34.08 -6.09
N PRO A 469 -23.61 -35.38 -5.74
CA PRO A 469 -22.34 -36.05 -5.49
C PRO A 469 -21.48 -36.18 -6.76
N ASP A 470 -22.10 -36.09 -7.94
CA ASP A 470 -21.48 -36.08 -9.26
C ASP A 470 -21.22 -34.65 -9.81
N ALA A 471 -21.32 -33.60 -8.98
CA ALA A 471 -21.16 -32.20 -9.38
C ALA A 471 -19.91 -31.93 -10.23
N ARG A 472 -18.75 -32.50 -9.86
CA ARG A 472 -17.51 -32.29 -10.63
C ARG A 472 -17.59 -32.84 -12.06
N ARG A 473 -18.23 -34.00 -12.26
CA ARG A 473 -18.44 -34.57 -13.60
C ARG A 473 -19.39 -33.68 -14.41
N ARG A 474 -20.50 -33.24 -13.80
CA ARG A 474 -21.45 -32.32 -14.44
C ARG A 474 -20.80 -31.00 -14.87
N LEU A 475 -19.88 -30.47 -14.08
CA LEU A 475 -19.13 -29.26 -14.43
C LEU A 475 -18.16 -29.48 -15.60
N LEU A 476 -17.51 -30.65 -15.69
CA LEU A 476 -16.69 -31.00 -16.86
C LEU A 476 -17.54 -31.18 -18.12
N ASP A 477 -18.68 -31.84 -18.00
CA ASP A 477 -19.61 -32.02 -19.12
C ASP A 477 -20.15 -30.65 -19.58
N LEU A 478 -20.56 -29.79 -18.64
CA LEU A 478 -20.98 -28.41 -18.92
C LEU A 478 -19.89 -27.58 -19.59
N LEU A 479 -18.64 -27.69 -19.13
CA LEU A 479 -17.50 -26.99 -19.71
C LEU A 479 -17.29 -27.39 -21.17
N LYS A 480 -17.37 -28.70 -21.45
CA LYS A 480 -17.24 -29.21 -22.81
C LYS A 480 -18.35 -28.63 -23.70
N ASP A 481 -19.61 -28.74 -23.25
CA ASP A 481 -20.76 -28.21 -23.99
C ASP A 481 -20.65 -26.69 -24.21
N TYR A 482 -20.15 -25.94 -23.21
CA TYR A 482 -19.97 -24.49 -23.33
C TYR A 482 -18.88 -24.11 -24.34
N GLU A 483 -17.76 -24.83 -24.35
CA GLU A 483 -16.70 -24.59 -25.34
C GLU A 483 -17.14 -24.94 -26.76
N GLU A 484 -17.92 -26.00 -26.94
CA GLU A 484 -18.55 -26.35 -28.22
C GLU A 484 -19.53 -25.24 -28.65
N TYR A 485 -20.37 -24.75 -27.74
CA TYR A 485 -21.30 -23.66 -28.01
C TYR A 485 -20.59 -22.36 -28.44
N MET A 486 -19.52 -21.97 -27.72
CA MET A 486 -18.71 -20.82 -28.11
C MET A 486 -18.07 -21.01 -29.49
N ALA A 487 -17.51 -22.20 -29.76
CA ALA A 487 -16.86 -22.50 -31.02
C ALA A 487 -17.84 -22.47 -32.22
N ASP A 488 -19.07 -22.98 -32.04
CA ASP A 488 -20.13 -22.93 -33.05
C ASP A 488 -20.56 -21.48 -33.36
N GLY A 489 -20.52 -20.60 -32.36
CA GLY A 489 -20.69 -19.14 -32.52
C GLY A 489 -19.44 -18.41 -33.08
N GLY A 490 -18.33 -19.13 -33.30
CA GLY A 490 -17.06 -18.52 -33.72
C GLY A 490 -16.35 -17.70 -32.63
N LEU A 491 -16.78 -17.86 -31.38
CA LEU A 491 -16.26 -17.14 -30.22
C LEU A 491 -15.11 -17.88 -29.54
N LEU A 492 -14.16 -17.12 -29.02
CA LEU A 492 -13.11 -17.61 -28.15
C LEU A 492 -12.76 -16.55 -27.11
N ASP A 493 -13.01 -16.88 -25.85
CA ASP A 493 -12.69 -16.02 -24.72
C ASP A 493 -11.18 -16.02 -24.38
N GLN A 494 -10.79 -15.19 -23.40
CA GLN A 494 -9.39 -14.99 -23.04
C GLN A 494 -8.71 -16.28 -22.56
N ASP A 495 -9.36 -17.05 -21.68
CA ASP A 495 -8.82 -18.32 -21.19
C ASP A 495 -8.73 -19.36 -22.33
N GLY A 496 -9.65 -19.29 -23.30
CA GLY A 496 -9.58 -20.09 -24.52
C GLY A 496 -8.32 -19.80 -25.32
N VAL A 497 -7.95 -18.53 -25.50
CA VAL A 497 -6.70 -18.13 -26.16
C VAL A 497 -5.49 -18.66 -25.41
N SER A 498 -5.46 -18.52 -24.07
CA SER A 498 -4.38 -19.05 -23.23
C SER A 498 -4.26 -20.58 -23.33
N LEU A 499 -5.38 -21.28 -23.43
CA LEU A 499 -5.42 -22.74 -23.58
C LEU A 499 -4.92 -23.20 -24.96
N GLU A 500 -5.27 -22.49 -26.03
CA GLU A 500 -4.74 -22.73 -27.37
C GLU A 500 -3.23 -22.46 -27.42
N ALA A 501 -2.76 -21.37 -26.79
CA ALA A 501 -1.34 -21.11 -26.64
C ALA A 501 -0.64 -22.23 -25.85
N PHE A 502 -1.25 -22.72 -24.75
CA PHE A 502 -0.74 -23.86 -24.01
C PHE A 502 -0.60 -25.11 -24.88
N ALA A 503 -1.60 -25.44 -25.70
CA ALA A 503 -1.53 -26.58 -26.63
C ALA A 503 -0.36 -26.43 -27.63
N LEU A 504 -0.09 -25.20 -28.08
CA LEU A 504 0.94 -24.90 -29.07
C LEU A 504 2.35 -24.69 -28.48
N ARG A 505 2.52 -24.60 -27.14
CA ARG A 505 3.78 -24.18 -26.48
C ARG A 505 5.02 -24.93 -26.94
N LYS A 506 4.92 -26.25 -27.18
CA LYS A 506 6.06 -27.07 -27.65
C LYS A 506 6.52 -26.76 -29.07
N ARG A 507 5.70 -26.06 -29.87
CA ARG A 507 6.04 -25.60 -31.22
C ARG A 507 6.83 -24.27 -31.22
N LEU A 508 6.94 -23.57 -30.07
CA LEU A 508 7.66 -22.28 -29.98
C LEU A 508 9.10 -22.33 -30.50
N ALA A 509 9.77 -23.48 -30.38
CA ALA A 509 11.12 -23.67 -30.90
C ALA A 509 11.25 -23.41 -32.42
N GLY A 510 10.19 -23.64 -33.18
CA GLY A 510 10.16 -23.38 -34.63
C GLY A 510 9.91 -21.92 -35.02
N TYR A 511 9.66 -21.03 -34.06
CA TYR A 511 9.28 -19.63 -34.31
C TYR A 511 10.17 -18.67 -33.51
N PRO A 512 11.39 -18.38 -33.97
CA PRO A 512 12.33 -17.51 -33.27
C PRO A 512 11.79 -16.12 -32.93
N SER A 513 10.89 -15.57 -33.76
CA SER A 513 10.24 -14.27 -33.54
C SER A 513 9.33 -14.22 -32.31
N LEU A 514 8.88 -15.37 -31.80
CA LEU A 514 8.09 -15.45 -30.58
C LEU A 514 8.97 -15.62 -29.34
N ARG A 515 10.22 -16.09 -29.50
CA ARG A 515 11.14 -16.32 -28.40
C ARG A 515 11.83 -15.02 -27.96
N ALA A 516 12.40 -15.04 -26.77
CA ALA A 516 13.16 -13.94 -26.20
C ALA A 516 14.34 -14.50 -25.39
N ARG A 517 15.41 -13.72 -25.22
CA ARG A 517 16.56 -14.12 -24.39
C ARG A 517 16.22 -14.15 -22.91
N CYS A 518 15.43 -13.18 -22.47
CA CYS A 518 14.95 -13.04 -21.11
C CYS A 518 13.46 -12.71 -21.13
N VAL A 519 12.72 -13.29 -20.19
CA VAL A 519 11.30 -13.02 -19.95
C VAL A 519 11.13 -12.56 -18.52
N LEU A 520 10.59 -11.36 -18.35
CA LEU A 520 10.27 -10.77 -17.06
C LEU A 520 8.75 -10.66 -16.97
N VAL A 521 8.17 -11.17 -15.89
CA VAL A 521 6.71 -11.24 -15.71
C VAL A 521 6.35 -10.51 -14.43
N ASP A 522 5.48 -9.51 -14.53
CA ASP A 522 4.88 -8.83 -13.37
C ASP A 522 3.54 -9.47 -12.99
N GLU A 523 3.12 -9.26 -11.74
CA GLU A 523 1.82 -9.72 -11.20
C GLU A 523 1.56 -11.23 -11.35
N ILE A 524 2.58 -12.06 -11.08
CA ILE A 524 2.52 -13.51 -11.36
C ILE A 524 1.39 -14.24 -10.64
N GLN A 525 0.88 -13.72 -9.52
CA GLN A 525 -0.12 -14.38 -8.68
C GLN A 525 -1.46 -14.59 -9.38
N ASP A 526 -1.73 -13.84 -10.44
CA ASP A 526 -2.93 -13.95 -11.27
C ASP A 526 -2.67 -14.69 -12.60
N VAL A 527 -1.43 -15.08 -12.86
CA VAL A 527 -1.06 -15.86 -14.04
C VAL A 527 -1.42 -17.32 -13.78
N SER A 528 -2.16 -17.92 -14.70
CA SER A 528 -2.60 -19.31 -14.56
C SER A 528 -1.46 -20.32 -14.71
N THR A 529 -1.67 -21.54 -14.20
CA THR A 529 -0.77 -22.68 -14.42
C THR A 529 -0.47 -22.91 -15.92
N ASN A 530 -1.50 -22.85 -16.77
CA ASN A 530 -1.33 -23.03 -18.21
C ASN A 530 -0.53 -21.88 -18.85
N GLU A 531 -0.78 -20.64 -18.46
CA GLU A 531 -0.01 -19.48 -18.93
C GLU A 531 1.46 -19.60 -18.47
N LEU A 532 1.72 -19.91 -17.20
CA LEU A 532 3.09 -20.13 -16.68
C LEU A 532 3.85 -21.19 -17.49
N ALA A 533 3.19 -22.28 -17.87
CA ALA A 533 3.77 -23.33 -18.69
C ALA A 533 4.10 -22.85 -20.12
N VAL A 534 3.34 -21.91 -20.68
CA VAL A 534 3.69 -21.23 -21.93
C VAL A 534 4.91 -20.32 -21.71
N LEU A 535 4.89 -19.50 -20.66
CA LEU A 535 5.95 -18.53 -20.38
C LEU A 535 7.31 -19.20 -20.16
N ALA A 536 7.33 -20.39 -19.56
CA ALA A 536 8.53 -21.19 -19.34
C ALA A 536 9.23 -21.67 -20.63
N GLU A 537 8.51 -21.72 -21.76
CA GLU A 537 9.04 -22.21 -23.05
C GLU A 537 9.63 -21.07 -23.92
N ILE A 538 9.33 -19.82 -23.60
CA ILE A 538 9.74 -18.63 -24.37
C ILE A 538 11.26 -18.40 -24.33
N PRO A 539 11.95 -18.45 -23.17
CA PRO A 539 13.35 -18.08 -23.07
C PRO A 539 14.25 -18.92 -23.99
N THR A 540 15.23 -18.30 -24.64
CA THR A 540 16.20 -19.03 -25.50
C THR A 540 17.29 -19.73 -24.71
N GLN A 541 17.52 -19.34 -23.46
CA GLN A 541 18.50 -19.94 -22.55
C GLN A 541 17.94 -20.01 -21.13
N ALA A 542 18.53 -20.88 -20.29
CA ALA A 542 18.13 -21.02 -18.89
C ALA A 542 18.61 -19.85 -18.01
N THR A 543 19.87 -19.44 -18.15
CA THR A 543 20.46 -18.37 -17.34
C THR A 543 19.78 -17.02 -17.63
N ASP A 544 19.27 -16.36 -16.60
CA ASP A 544 18.42 -15.15 -16.67
C ASP A 544 17.19 -15.32 -17.57
N GLY A 545 16.76 -16.57 -17.82
CA GLY A 545 15.72 -16.88 -18.81
C GLY A 545 14.33 -16.40 -18.38
N LEU A 546 13.91 -16.70 -17.15
CA LEU A 546 12.59 -16.36 -16.63
C LEU A 546 12.68 -15.72 -15.24
N PHE A 547 12.13 -14.54 -15.10
CA PHE A 547 12.10 -13.77 -13.86
C PHE A 547 10.67 -13.36 -13.53
N LEU A 548 10.18 -13.79 -12.37
CA LEU A 548 8.78 -13.70 -11.98
C LEU A 548 8.64 -12.76 -10.77
N CYS A 549 7.86 -11.70 -10.89
CA CYS A 549 7.53 -10.77 -9.81
C CYS A 549 6.05 -10.89 -9.43
N GLY A 550 5.74 -10.92 -8.13
CA GLY A 550 4.34 -10.87 -7.69
C GLY A 550 4.15 -10.76 -6.19
N ASP A 551 2.89 -10.66 -5.80
CA ASP A 551 2.45 -10.58 -4.41
C ASP A 551 1.27 -11.56 -4.21
N PRO A 552 1.49 -12.68 -3.50
CA PRO A 552 0.45 -13.69 -3.27
C PRO A 552 -0.84 -13.12 -2.65
N VAL A 553 -0.70 -12.07 -1.83
CA VAL A 553 -1.82 -11.42 -1.13
C VAL A 553 -2.67 -10.54 -2.07
N GLN A 554 -2.16 -10.20 -3.25
CA GLN A 554 -2.90 -9.44 -4.27
C GLN A 554 -3.52 -10.33 -5.34
N LYS A 555 -3.78 -11.61 -5.05
CA LYS A 555 -4.48 -12.50 -6.00
C LYS A 555 -5.96 -12.18 -6.01
N VAL A 556 -6.50 -11.90 -7.19
CA VAL A 556 -7.92 -11.50 -7.35
C VAL A 556 -8.69 -12.41 -8.30
N PHE A 557 -8.02 -13.03 -9.29
CA PHE A 557 -8.72 -13.89 -10.25
C PHE A 557 -8.89 -15.33 -9.75
N PRO A 558 -10.00 -16.01 -10.09
CA PRO A 558 -10.28 -17.40 -9.70
C PRO A 558 -9.48 -18.42 -10.53
N LYS A 559 -8.27 -18.06 -10.97
CA LYS A 559 -7.39 -18.94 -11.76
C LYS A 559 -6.61 -19.90 -10.85
N GLN A 560 -6.42 -21.13 -11.31
CA GLN A 560 -5.45 -22.04 -10.69
C GLN A 560 -4.04 -21.50 -10.96
N HIS A 561 -3.22 -21.42 -9.92
CA HIS A 561 -1.83 -20.95 -10.00
C HIS A 561 -0.92 -21.96 -9.30
N ASP A 562 -0.20 -22.75 -10.09
CA ASP A 562 0.74 -23.76 -9.58
C ASP A 562 2.02 -23.78 -10.43
N LEU A 563 3.12 -23.30 -9.85
CA LEU A 563 4.44 -23.26 -10.49
C LEU A 563 4.98 -24.68 -10.77
N GLY A 564 4.74 -25.63 -9.88
CA GLY A 564 5.22 -27.01 -10.00
C GLY A 564 4.53 -27.73 -11.15
N ALA A 565 3.20 -27.62 -11.24
CA ALA A 565 2.42 -28.16 -12.35
C ALA A 565 2.79 -27.52 -13.70
N ALA A 566 3.22 -26.25 -13.69
CA ALA A 566 3.75 -25.56 -14.86
C ALA A 566 5.21 -25.93 -15.21
N ASN A 567 5.86 -26.81 -14.45
CA ASN A 567 7.29 -27.16 -14.55
C ASN A 567 8.25 -25.96 -14.36
N VAL A 568 7.87 -25.01 -13.51
CA VAL A 568 8.68 -23.83 -13.17
C VAL A 568 9.36 -24.05 -11.81
N ASP A 569 10.62 -24.49 -11.85
CA ASP A 569 11.41 -24.72 -10.62
C ASP A 569 12.18 -23.47 -10.17
N ILE A 570 11.75 -22.90 -9.05
CA ILE A 570 12.34 -21.71 -8.43
C ILE A 570 13.15 -22.03 -7.16
N ARG A 571 13.36 -23.30 -6.81
CA ARG A 571 14.07 -23.68 -5.57
C ARG A 571 15.48 -23.09 -5.56
N GLY A 572 15.83 -22.42 -4.45
CA GLY A 572 17.09 -21.70 -4.29
C GLY A 572 17.21 -20.38 -5.08
N ARG A 573 16.17 -19.98 -5.83
CA ARG A 573 16.13 -18.77 -6.67
C ARG A 573 14.94 -17.85 -6.36
N ALA A 574 14.38 -17.99 -5.15
CA ALA A 574 13.38 -17.07 -4.62
C ALA A 574 14.05 -15.94 -3.83
N ALA A 575 13.54 -14.70 -3.97
CA ALA A 575 13.93 -13.53 -3.18
C ALA A 575 12.68 -12.84 -2.64
N VAL A 576 12.82 -12.18 -1.48
CA VAL A 576 11.71 -11.48 -0.82
C VAL A 576 12.09 -10.01 -0.60
N LEU A 577 11.26 -9.09 -1.11
CA LEU A 577 11.35 -7.66 -0.85
C LEU A 577 10.46 -7.32 0.35
N LYS A 578 11.08 -7.15 1.52
CA LYS A 578 10.35 -6.91 2.77
C LYS A 578 9.90 -5.46 2.95
N ARG A 579 10.71 -4.49 2.49
CA ARG A 579 10.47 -3.06 2.72
C ARG A 579 9.41 -2.50 1.78
N ASN A 580 8.48 -1.72 2.32
CA ASN A 580 7.52 -0.91 1.58
C ASN A 580 7.99 0.54 1.53
N TYR A 581 8.10 1.08 0.31
CA TYR A 581 8.57 2.45 0.05
C TYR A 581 7.43 3.40 -0.38
N ARG A 582 6.21 2.87 -0.56
CA ARG A 582 5.05 3.58 -1.11
C ARG A 582 4.19 4.17 -0.01
N ASN A 583 3.55 3.27 0.71
CA ASN A 583 2.45 3.57 1.62
C ASN A 583 3.01 4.08 2.95
N THR A 584 2.22 4.89 3.64
CA THR A 584 2.48 5.20 5.03
C THR A 584 2.29 3.93 5.89
N ARG A 585 3.01 3.87 7.02
CA ARG A 585 2.87 2.81 8.01
C ARG A 585 1.44 2.68 8.50
N GLN A 586 0.71 3.79 8.62
CA GLN A 586 -0.68 3.85 9.05
C GLN A 586 -1.60 3.17 8.03
N ILE A 587 -1.48 3.52 6.74
CA ILE A 587 -2.23 2.87 5.65
C ILE A 587 -1.92 1.36 5.60
N LEU A 588 -0.64 0.98 5.70
CA LEU A 588 -0.28 -0.45 5.70
C LEU A 588 -0.76 -1.19 6.92
N THR A 589 -0.69 -0.58 8.11
CA THR A 589 -1.19 -1.20 9.33
C THR A 589 -2.68 -1.49 9.21
N ALA A 590 -3.46 -0.52 8.73
CA ALA A 590 -4.89 -0.71 8.49
C ALA A 590 -5.17 -1.78 7.43
N ALA A 591 -4.52 -1.70 6.27
CA ALA A 591 -4.71 -2.68 5.21
C ALA A 591 -4.31 -4.10 5.66
N PHE A 592 -3.24 -4.22 6.45
CA PHE A 592 -2.75 -5.51 6.94
C PHE A 592 -3.71 -6.18 7.91
N ARG A 593 -4.50 -5.45 8.69
CA ARG A 593 -5.55 -6.05 9.55
C ARG A 593 -6.55 -6.88 8.75
N ILE A 594 -6.88 -6.43 7.54
CA ILE A 594 -7.73 -7.20 6.63
C ILE A 594 -7.04 -8.51 6.22
N ILE A 595 -5.75 -8.45 5.91
CA ILE A 595 -5.00 -9.65 5.52
C ILE A 595 -4.86 -10.62 6.69
N ASP A 596 -4.57 -10.13 7.88
CA ASP A 596 -4.43 -10.94 9.09
C ASP A 596 -5.69 -11.77 9.38
N GLU A 597 -6.87 -11.16 9.21
CA GLU A 597 -8.16 -11.84 9.39
C GLU A 597 -8.47 -12.87 8.29
N PHE A 598 -8.15 -12.56 7.02
CA PHE A 598 -8.65 -13.31 5.86
C PHE A 598 -7.60 -14.21 5.17
N ALA A 599 -6.32 -14.15 5.56
CA ALA A 599 -5.25 -14.88 4.87
C ALA A 599 -5.34 -16.41 5.02
N GLU A 600 -5.77 -16.92 6.18
CA GLU A 600 -5.97 -18.35 6.38
C GLU A 600 -7.02 -18.91 5.42
N LEU A 601 -8.12 -18.18 5.21
CA LEU A 601 -9.17 -18.52 4.25
C LEU A 601 -8.64 -18.55 2.81
N ALA A 602 -7.70 -17.65 2.49
CA ALA A 602 -7.01 -17.62 1.19
C ALA A 602 -5.93 -18.71 1.03
N SER A 603 -5.66 -19.52 2.07
CA SER A 603 -4.58 -20.52 2.09
C SER A 603 -3.20 -19.95 1.76
N ILE A 604 -2.95 -18.69 2.13
CA ILE A 604 -1.65 -18.03 1.92
C ILE A 604 -0.72 -18.41 3.09
N PRO A 605 0.49 -18.95 2.83
CA PRO A 605 1.43 -19.25 3.90
C PRO A 605 1.85 -17.98 4.64
N GLU A 606 1.91 -18.01 5.97
CA GLU A 606 2.34 -16.85 6.78
C GLU A 606 3.73 -16.33 6.36
N SER A 607 4.62 -17.22 5.91
CA SER A 607 5.94 -16.85 5.39
C SER A 607 5.91 -15.97 4.13
N GLU A 608 4.79 -15.96 3.40
CA GLU A 608 4.57 -15.13 2.21
C GLU A 608 3.84 -13.81 2.55
N ILE A 609 3.39 -13.65 3.80
CA ILE A 609 2.74 -12.44 4.33
C ILE A 609 3.81 -11.54 4.97
N ILE A 610 3.97 -10.32 4.48
CA ILE A 610 4.99 -9.38 4.98
C ILE A 610 4.30 -8.28 5.79
N ARG A 611 4.84 -8.01 6.99
CA ARG A 611 4.22 -7.19 8.04
C ARG A 611 4.41 -5.66 7.84
N PRO A 612 3.56 -4.80 8.45
CA PRO A 612 3.60 -3.33 8.29
C PRO A 612 4.84 -2.64 8.83
N GLU A 613 5.57 -3.27 9.76
CA GLU A 613 6.80 -2.78 10.40
C GLU A 613 7.94 -2.45 9.41
N TYR A 614 7.81 -2.87 8.15
CA TYR A 614 8.76 -2.59 7.08
C TYR A 614 8.39 -1.37 6.21
N ALA A 615 7.38 -0.57 6.60
CA ALA A 615 7.06 0.69 5.95
C ALA A 615 8.15 1.74 6.21
N TYR A 616 8.58 2.45 5.16
CA TYR A 616 9.61 3.48 5.27
C TYR A 616 9.06 4.86 5.67
N ARG A 617 7.75 5.06 5.57
CA ARG A 617 7.10 6.38 5.71
C ARG A 617 6.00 6.32 6.76
N ASP A 618 5.73 7.46 7.38
CA ASP A 618 4.53 7.66 8.20
C ASP A 618 3.70 8.80 7.65
N GLY A 619 2.41 8.76 7.95
CA GLY A 619 1.44 9.81 7.71
C GLY A 619 0.32 9.72 8.73
N GLU A 620 -0.85 10.23 8.35
CA GLU A 620 -2.04 10.20 9.20
C GLU A 620 -2.74 8.84 9.10
N LYS A 621 -3.61 8.54 10.08
CA LYS A 621 -4.44 7.33 10.01
C LYS A 621 -5.41 7.46 8.84
N PRO A 622 -5.77 6.35 8.17
CA PRO A 622 -6.85 6.39 7.21
C PRO A 622 -8.15 6.83 7.89
N LEU A 623 -8.93 7.65 7.19
CA LEU A 623 -10.22 8.11 7.67
C LEU A 623 -11.31 7.16 7.17
N LEU A 624 -12.27 6.83 8.02
CA LEU A 624 -13.45 6.04 7.68
C LEU A 624 -14.71 6.82 8.05
N TYR A 625 -15.48 7.20 7.03
CA TYR A 625 -16.67 8.03 7.17
C TYR A 625 -17.95 7.21 7.10
N GLU A 626 -18.82 7.43 8.08
CA GLU A 626 -20.22 7.03 8.03
C GLU A 626 -21.05 8.09 7.29
N CYS A 627 -21.75 7.68 6.25
CA CYS A 627 -22.69 8.50 5.49
C CYS A 627 -24.11 7.94 5.66
N GLU A 628 -25.11 8.79 5.78
CA GLU A 628 -26.51 8.36 5.81
C GLU A 628 -27.09 8.08 4.42
N SER A 629 -26.42 8.57 3.38
CA SER A 629 -26.86 8.36 2.01
C SER A 629 -25.70 8.41 1.03
N ARG A 630 -25.88 7.75 -0.11
CA ARG A 630 -24.93 7.85 -1.23
C ARG A 630 -24.82 9.28 -1.77
N ASP A 631 -25.86 10.09 -1.63
CA ASP A 631 -25.81 11.49 -2.04
C ASP A 631 -24.95 12.33 -1.08
N GLU A 632 -25.02 12.06 0.23
CA GLU A 632 -24.11 12.65 1.22
C GLU A 632 -22.66 12.22 0.99
N GLN A 633 -22.43 10.94 0.71
CA GLN A 633 -21.12 10.39 0.34
C GLN A 633 -20.49 11.15 -0.84
N VAL A 634 -21.27 11.37 -1.91
CA VAL A 634 -20.81 12.15 -3.08
C VAL A 634 -20.56 13.61 -2.71
N ARG A 635 -21.43 14.25 -1.90
CA ARG A 635 -21.21 15.64 -1.47
C ARG A 635 -19.92 15.81 -0.65
N LEU A 636 -19.66 14.89 0.28
CA LEU A 636 -18.43 14.88 1.08
C LEU A 636 -17.20 14.74 0.18
N LEU A 637 -17.22 13.78 -0.75
CA LEU A 637 -16.14 13.65 -1.73
C LEU A 637 -15.93 14.95 -2.53
N MET A 638 -17.01 15.57 -3.00
CA MET A 638 -16.91 16.79 -3.81
C MET A 638 -16.36 17.98 -3.01
N SER A 639 -16.57 18.07 -1.69
CA SER A 639 -15.99 19.13 -0.87
C SER A 639 -14.46 19.02 -0.80
N TRP A 640 -13.93 17.80 -0.72
CA TRP A 640 -12.49 17.55 -0.75
C TRP A 640 -11.89 17.72 -2.14
N LEU A 641 -12.54 17.21 -3.18
CA LEU A 641 -12.05 17.41 -4.56
C LEU A 641 -12.07 18.89 -4.95
N GLY A 642 -13.09 19.66 -4.54
CA GLY A 642 -13.18 21.09 -4.81
C GLY A 642 -12.15 21.95 -4.06
N SER A 643 -11.65 21.48 -2.91
CA SER A 643 -10.58 22.15 -2.15
C SER A 643 -9.17 21.69 -2.57
N THR A 644 -9.07 20.63 -3.36
CA THR A 644 -7.79 20.06 -3.83
C THR A 644 -7.23 20.85 -5.01
N ARG A 645 -5.92 21.13 -5.00
CA ARG A 645 -5.25 21.86 -6.08
C ARG A 645 -5.26 21.04 -7.38
N PRO A 646 -5.37 21.68 -8.57
CA PRO A 646 -5.43 20.95 -9.84
C PRO A 646 -4.31 19.93 -10.09
N GLY A 647 -3.06 20.25 -9.71
CA GLY A 647 -1.93 19.32 -9.88
C GLY A 647 -1.92 18.15 -8.89
N HIS A 648 -2.70 18.21 -7.81
CA HIS A 648 -2.88 17.09 -6.88
C HIS A 648 -4.02 16.17 -7.32
N LEU A 649 -5.05 16.71 -8.00
CA LEU A 649 -6.13 15.91 -8.60
C LEU A 649 -5.57 14.85 -9.56
N ASP A 650 -4.48 15.17 -10.27
CA ASP A 650 -3.79 14.24 -11.18
C ASP A 650 -3.24 12.98 -10.46
N ALA A 651 -3.03 13.08 -9.15
CA ALA A 651 -2.55 11.99 -8.29
C ALA A 651 -3.66 11.46 -7.36
N THR A 652 -4.93 11.74 -7.66
CA THR A 652 -6.09 11.31 -6.88
C THR A 652 -6.87 10.23 -7.63
N CYS A 653 -7.28 9.18 -6.91
CA CYS A 653 -8.21 8.16 -7.40
C CYS A 653 -9.45 8.05 -6.51
N VAL A 654 -10.60 7.88 -7.14
CA VAL A 654 -11.86 7.51 -6.52
C VAL A 654 -12.24 6.13 -7.03
N CYS A 655 -12.47 5.20 -6.11
CA CYS A 655 -12.94 3.87 -6.44
C CYS A 655 -14.17 3.44 -5.65
N SER A 656 -14.98 2.58 -6.26
CA SER A 656 -16.20 2.02 -5.67
C SER A 656 -16.47 0.65 -6.27
N PRO A 657 -17.07 -0.30 -5.53
CA PRO A 657 -17.65 -1.51 -6.10
C PRO A 657 -18.90 -1.22 -6.97
N ARG A 658 -19.45 -0.01 -6.94
CA ARG A 658 -20.66 0.38 -7.67
C ARG A 658 -20.37 1.36 -8.79
N ARG A 659 -20.56 0.89 -10.02
CA ARG A 659 -20.44 1.74 -11.21
C ARG A 659 -21.40 2.93 -11.21
N GLU A 660 -22.64 2.76 -10.71
CA GLU A 660 -23.62 3.85 -10.68
C GLU A 660 -23.18 5.02 -9.78
N THR A 661 -22.50 4.74 -8.66
CA THR A 661 -21.94 5.79 -7.80
C THR A 661 -20.84 6.55 -8.53
N LEU A 662 -19.94 5.83 -9.21
CA LEU A 662 -18.85 6.44 -9.97
C LEU A 662 -19.37 7.33 -11.10
N GLU A 663 -20.43 6.92 -11.81
CA GLU A 663 -21.08 7.76 -12.83
C GLU A 663 -21.64 9.06 -12.25
N ARG A 664 -22.22 9.03 -11.04
CA ARG A 664 -22.65 10.24 -10.32
C ARG A 664 -21.48 11.14 -9.91
N VAL A 665 -20.37 10.54 -9.45
CA VAL A 665 -19.14 11.28 -9.12
C VAL A 665 -18.60 12.00 -10.37
N VAL A 666 -18.55 11.33 -11.51
CA VAL A 666 -18.13 11.91 -12.79
C VAL A 666 -19.01 13.12 -13.15
N GLN A 667 -20.33 12.96 -13.11
CA GLN A 667 -21.28 14.04 -13.38
C GLN A 667 -21.09 15.24 -12.43
N SER A 668 -20.81 14.96 -11.15
CA SER A 668 -20.61 15.99 -10.12
C SER A 668 -19.27 16.73 -10.30
N CYS A 669 -18.22 16.02 -10.71
CA CYS A 669 -16.94 16.60 -11.07
C CYS A 669 -17.06 17.49 -12.31
N GLU A 670 -17.74 17.02 -13.36
CA GLU A 670 -17.99 17.80 -14.58
C GLU A 670 -18.72 19.10 -14.26
N ALA A 671 -19.73 19.07 -13.38
CA ALA A 671 -20.46 20.25 -12.94
C ALA A 671 -19.58 21.29 -12.19
N GLN A 672 -18.49 20.86 -11.55
CA GLN A 672 -17.52 21.74 -10.88
C GLN A 672 -16.30 22.07 -11.76
N GLY A 673 -16.28 21.63 -13.02
CA GLY A 673 -15.14 21.83 -13.92
C GLY A 673 -13.91 20.98 -13.56
N ILE A 674 -14.10 19.91 -12.76
CA ILE A 674 -13.05 18.96 -12.43
C ILE A 674 -13.01 17.90 -13.53
N GLN A 675 -11.86 17.80 -14.20
CA GLN A 675 -11.63 16.76 -15.20
C GLN A 675 -11.61 15.39 -14.52
N THR A 676 -12.22 14.38 -15.14
CA THR A 676 -12.18 12.99 -14.68
C THR A 676 -11.70 12.06 -15.78
N THR A 677 -11.19 10.90 -15.39
CA THR A 677 -10.56 9.94 -16.31
C THR A 677 -10.82 8.52 -15.79
N TRP A 678 -11.57 7.71 -16.55
CA TRP A 678 -11.96 6.34 -16.17
C TRP A 678 -10.85 5.31 -16.41
N LEU A 679 -10.31 4.69 -15.36
CA LEU A 679 -9.33 3.61 -15.46
C LEU A 679 -9.92 2.39 -16.17
N THR A 680 -9.85 2.40 -17.50
CA THR A 680 -10.42 1.39 -18.41
C THR A 680 -9.38 0.39 -18.90
N GLY A 681 -8.22 0.31 -18.22
CA GLY A 681 -7.12 -0.53 -18.68
C GLY A 681 -6.40 0.00 -19.93
N GLU A 682 -6.68 1.22 -20.38
CA GLU A 682 -6.06 1.82 -21.56
C GLU A 682 -5.36 3.18 -21.32
N GLN A 683 -5.40 3.76 -20.13
CA GLN A 683 -4.98 5.17 -19.95
C GLN A 683 -3.54 5.37 -19.48
N LEU A 684 -3.04 6.60 -19.73
CA LEU A 684 -1.64 7.01 -19.55
C LEU A 684 -1.36 7.60 -18.16
N PHE A 685 -0.09 7.49 -17.72
CA PHE A 685 0.44 8.46 -16.74
C PHE A 685 0.52 9.85 -17.39
N GLY A 686 0.07 10.88 -16.66
CA GLY A 686 0.11 12.27 -17.11
C GLY A 686 -1.20 12.80 -17.71
N GLU A 687 -2.26 11.99 -17.79
CA GLU A 687 -3.61 12.51 -18.02
C GLU A 687 -4.02 13.42 -16.85
N LYS A 688 -4.87 14.42 -17.09
CA LYS A 688 -5.24 15.40 -16.07
C LYS A 688 -6.54 15.03 -15.39
N GLY A 689 -6.69 15.37 -14.11
CA GLY A 689 -7.95 15.25 -13.36
C GLY A 689 -8.05 14.01 -12.46
N VAL A 690 -9.21 13.78 -11.87
CA VAL A 690 -9.41 12.67 -10.91
C VAL A 690 -9.57 11.34 -11.63
N ARG A 691 -8.93 10.29 -11.12
CA ARG A 691 -9.06 8.93 -11.69
C ARG A 691 -10.26 8.23 -11.09
N ILE A 692 -11.06 7.59 -11.93
CA ILE A 692 -12.29 6.91 -11.55
C ILE A 692 -12.12 5.43 -11.89
N SER A 693 -12.35 4.55 -10.91
CA SER A 693 -12.15 3.10 -11.10
C SER A 693 -13.15 2.27 -10.33
N GLU A 694 -13.61 1.17 -10.91
CA GLU A 694 -14.22 0.12 -10.11
C GLU A 694 -13.14 -0.54 -9.23
N LEU A 695 -13.53 -1.08 -8.07
CA LEU A 695 -12.58 -1.60 -7.07
C LEU A 695 -11.65 -2.69 -7.63
N GLU A 696 -12.16 -3.51 -8.55
CA GLU A 696 -11.42 -4.58 -9.21
C GLU A 696 -10.34 -4.09 -10.20
N PHE A 697 -10.50 -2.90 -10.78
CA PHE A 697 -9.62 -2.38 -11.83
C PHE A 697 -8.53 -1.43 -11.33
N VAL A 698 -8.56 -1.05 -10.05
CA VAL A 698 -7.56 -0.14 -9.48
C VAL A 698 -6.18 -0.79 -9.33
N LYS A 699 -6.11 -2.12 -9.46
CA LYS A 699 -4.88 -2.90 -9.33
C LYS A 699 -3.81 -2.46 -10.32
N GLY A 700 -2.58 -2.38 -9.82
CA GLY A 700 -1.40 -2.05 -10.63
C GLY A 700 -1.20 -0.56 -10.90
N TYR A 701 -2.16 0.30 -10.53
CA TYR A 701 -1.97 1.74 -10.46
C TYR A 701 -1.55 2.16 -9.05
N GLU A 702 -1.23 3.44 -8.89
CA GLU A 702 -0.76 4.04 -7.65
C GLU A 702 -1.08 5.54 -7.62
N PHE A 703 -1.48 6.06 -6.45
CA PHE A 703 -2.00 7.42 -6.29
C PHE A 703 -1.50 8.06 -4.99
N ALA A 704 -1.36 9.39 -4.96
CA ALA A 704 -1.06 10.11 -3.72
C ALA A 704 -2.23 9.99 -2.74
N THR A 705 -3.45 10.22 -3.23
CA THR A 705 -4.69 10.18 -2.46
C THR A 705 -5.67 9.18 -3.07
N VAL A 706 -6.28 8.33 -2.25
CA VAL A 706 -7.34 7.39 -2.69
C VAL A 706 -8.58 7.57 -1.84
N TYR A 707 -9.72 7.67 -2.51
CA TYR A 707 -11.05 7.62 -1.93
C TYR A 707 -11.72 6.29 -2.28
N ILE A 708 -12.15 5.52 -1.28
CA ILE A 708 -12.90 4.28 -1.48
C ILE A 708 -14.33 4.47 -0.99
N LEU A 709 -15.30 4.38 -1.90
CA LEU A 709 -16.71 4.60 -1.64
C LEU A 709 -17.49 3.28 -1.52
N ASP A 710 -18.71 3.35 -1.00
CA ASP A 710 -19.68 2.26 -0.93
C ASP A 710 -19.14 0.98 -0.27
N LEU A 711 -18.34 1.13 0.81
CA LEU A 711 -17.88 0.00 1.63
C LEU A 711 -18.98 -0.47 2.60
N SER A 712 -20.16 -0.77 2.04
CA SER A 712 -21.37 -1.13 2.76
C SER A 712 -21.82 -2.55 2.48
N ASP A 713 -22.45 -3.18 3.46
CA ASP A 713 -23.22 -4.39 3.25
C ASP A 713 -24.56 -4.05 2.56
N PRO A 714 -25.01 -4.78 1.52
CA PRO A 714 -24.39 -5.98 0.94
C PRO A 714 -23.69 -5.69 -0.41
N ASP A 715 -23.20 -4.47 -0.61
CA ASP A 715 -22.45 -4.09 -1.81
C ASP A 715 -21.06 -4.74 -1.77
N LEU A 716 -20.42 -4.80 -0.60
CA LEU A 716 -19.15 -5.47 -0.36
C LEU A 716 -19.13 -6.10 1.05
N PRO A 717 -19.07 -7.43 1.22
CA PRO A 717 -18.98 -8.43 0.16
C PRO A 717 -20.28 -8.50 -0.63
N ALA A 718 -20.16 -8.84 -1.91
CA ALA A 718 -21.33 -8.90 -2.78
C ALA A 718 -22.40 -9.83 -2.19
N LYS A 719 -23.67 -9.42 -2.28
CA LYS A 719 -24.79 -10.20 -1.73
C LYS A 719 -24.80 -11.64 -2.25
N GLY A 720 -24.51 -12.60 -1.36
CA GLY A 720 -24.49 -14.03 -1.69
C GLY A 720 -23.08 -14.62 -1.87
N THR A 721 -22.02 -13.88 -1.59
CA THR A 721 -20.65 -14.42 -1.50
C THR A 721 -20.53 -15.37 -0.28
N PRO A 722 -20.13 -16.65 -0.49
CA PRO A 722 -19.88 -17.61 0.59
C PRO A 722 -18.82 -17.12 1.56
N TRP A 723 -18.94 -17.45 2.85
CA TRP A 723 -18.00 -17.00 3.87
C TRP A 723 -16.54 -17.33 3.51
N GLU A 724 -16.30 -18.54 3.04
CA GLU A 724 -14.98 -19.07 2.69
C GLU A 724 -14.38 -18.42 1.43
N GLU A 725 -15.14 -17.58 0.72
CA GLU A 725 -14.68 -16.86 -0.48
C GLU A 725 -14.72 -15.33 -0.32
N ARG A 726 -15.21 -14.83 0.82
CA ARG A 726 -15.22 -13.38 1.15
C ARG A 726 -13.82 -12.79 1.26
N TRP A 727 -12.79 -13.62 1.44
CA TRP A 727 -11.40 -13.18 1.40
C TRP A 727 -11.05 -12.49 0.07
N ARG A 728 -11.74 -12.81 -1.04
CA ARG A 728 -11.54 -12.15 -2.33
C ARG A 728 -11.98 -10.69 -2.30
N ASP A 729 -13.18 -10.44 -1.80
CA ASP A 729 -13.71 -9.09 -1.61
C ASP A 729 -12.85 -8.30 -0.61
N ALA A 730 -12.40 -8.97 0.47
CA ALA A 730 -11.48 -8.37 1.44
C ALA A 730 -10.12 -8.00 0.79
N PHE A 731 -9.61 -8.85 -0.10
CA PHE A 731 -8.36 -8.57 -0.82
C PHE A 731 -8.52 -7.46 -1.85
N HIS A 732 -9.71 -7.28 -2.44
CA HIS A 732 -9.99 -6.10 -3.27
C HIS A 732 -9.91 -4.82 -2.44
N ILE A 733 -10.45 -4.80 -1.21
CA ILE A 733 -10.29 -3.67 -0.28
C ILE A 733 -8.81 -3.44 0.01
N TYR A 734 -8.06 -4.47 0.40
CA TYR A 734 -6.62 -4.38 0.65
C TYR A 734 -5.85 -3.81 -0.55
N VAL A 735 -6.13 -4.31 -1.76
CA VAL A 735 -5.48 -3.85 -3.00
C VAL A 735 -5.76 -2.37 -3.19
N ALA A 736 -7.02 -1.93 -3.02
CA ALA A 736 -7.44 -0.54 -3.14
C ALA A 736 -6.80 0.37 -2.07
N MET A 737 -6.82 -0.02 -0.80
CA MET A 737 -6.16 0.71 0.29
C MET A 737 -4.67 0.91 0.00
N THR A 738 -4.00 -0.14 -0.47
CA THR A 738 -2.56 -0.09 -0.76
C THR A 738 -2.19 0.65 -2.06
N ARG A 739 -3.19 1.23 -2.77
CA ARG A 739 -2.96 2.19 -3.85
C ARG A 739 -2.67 3.60 -3.34
N ALA A 740 -3.11 3.93 -2.13
CA ALA A 740 -2.84 5.22 -1.49
C ALA A 740 -1.40 5.32 -1.00
N ARG A 741 -0.68 6.30 -1.51
CA ARG A 741 0.69 6.59 -1.10
C ARG A 741 0.71 7.43 0.19
N ASP A 742 -0.10 8.47 0.25
CA ASP A 742 -0.06 9.49 1.31
C ASP A 742 -1.36 9.55 2.11
N GLU A 743 -2.51 9.61 1.44
CA GLU A 743 -3.82 9.81 2.05
C GLU A 743 -4.83 8.75 1.60
N LEU A 744 -5.58 8.22 2.55
CA LEU A 744 -6.63 7.23 2.32
C LEU A 744 -7.87 7.64 3.11
N SER A 745 -8.97 7.87 2.39
CA SER A 745 -10.29 8.09 2.99
C SER A 745 -11.27 7.06 2.44
N MET A 746 -12.05 6.49 3.32
CA MET A 746 -12.98 5.41 3.04
C MET A 746 -14.37 5.83 3.50
N MET A 747 -15.41 5.39 2.80
CA MET A 747 -16.80 5.75 3.11
C MET A 747 -17.69 4.51 3.06
N PHE A 748 -18.65 4.45 3.99
CA PHE A 748 -19.75 3.52 3.95
C PHE A 748 -21.08 4.25 4.18
N VAL A 749 -22.14 3.72 3.60
CA VAL A 749 -23.51 4.20 3.73
C VAL A 749 -24.33 3.25 4.61
N ASP A 750 -24.92 3.78 5.68
CA ASP A 750 -25.76 3.11 6.69
C ASP A 750 -25.15 1.86 7.35
N ASN A 751 -25.00 0.78 6.59
CA ASN A 751 -24.58 -0.52 7.08
C ASN A 751 -23.13 -0.81 6.67
N ARG A 752 -22.21 -0.64 7.62
CA ARG A 752 -20.78 -0.92 7.42
C ARG A 752 -20.55 -2.33 6.89
N SER A 753 -19.66 -2.45 5.90
CA SER A 753 -19.22 -3.76 5.42
C SER A 753 -18.60 -4.57 6.56
N ILE A 754 -19.03 -5.84 6.68
CA ILE A 754 -18.45 -6.78 7.64
C ILE A 754 -16.93 -6.99 7.44
N LEU A 755 -16.41 -6.73 6.24
CA LEU A 755 -14.99 -6.89 5.90
C LEU A 755 -14.12 -5.79 6.50
N LEU A 756 -14.73 -4.69 6.95
CA LEU A 756 -14.04 -3.59 7.63
C LEU A 756 -13.95 -3.80 9.15
N GLY A 757 -14.54 -4.86 9.69
CA GLY A 757 -14.49 -5.21 11.11
C GLY A 757 -13.07 -5.26 11.70
N PRO A 758 -12.07 -5.81 10.98
CA PRO A 758 -10.69 -5.86 11.47
C PRO A 758 -9.98 -4.50 11.62
N LEU A 759 -10.50 -3.42 11.01
CA LEU A 759 -9.81 -2.13 10.99
C LEU A 759 -9.70 -1.48 12.37
N GLN A 760 -10.74 -1.58 13.21
CA GLN A 760 -10.74 -1.13 14.61
C GLN A 760 -9.98 0.20 14.84
N ASP A 761 -8.96 0.19 15.71
CA ASP A 761 -8.16 1.34 16.14
C ASP A 761 -7.17 1.85 15.09
N THR A 762 -7.05 1.16 13.95
CA THR A 762 -6.11 1.51 12.88
C THR A 762 -6.62 2.58 11.92
N VAL A 763 -7.91 2.94 12.04
CA VAL A 763 -8.55 4.04 11.31
C VAL A 763 -9.13 5.06 12.28
N GLU A 764 -9.38 6.27 11.79
CA GLU A 764 -10.14 7.29 12.51
C GLU A 764 -11.55 7.33 11.93
N GLU A 765 -12.56 7.16 12.78
CA GLU A 765 -13.96 7.09 12.37
C GLU A 765 -14.67 8.42 12.64
N GLU A 766 -15.37 8.94 11.64
CA GLU A 766 -16.08 10.21 11.69
C GLU A 766 -17.45 10.11 11.00
N GLU A 767 -18.43 10.90 11.46
CA GLU A 767 -19.70 11.07 10.74
C GLU A 767 -19.53 12.11 9.63
N ALA A 768 -19.97 11.82 8.40
CA ALA A 768 -19.83 12.74 7.26
C ALA A 768 -20.41 14.15 7.51
N ARG A 769 -21.46 14.22 8.34
CA ARG A 769 -22.15 15.47 8.69
C ARG A 769 -21.28 16.46 9.45
N THR A 770 -20.38 15.99 10.32
CA THR A 770 -19.52 16.87 11.12
C THR A 770 -18.50 17.64 10.27
N VAL A 771 -18.23 17.16 9.06
CA VAL A 771 -17.33 17.80 8.09
C VAL A 771 -18.09 18.71 7.11
N LEU A 772 -19.37 18.42 6.85
CA LEU A 772 -20.21 19.18 5.93
C LEU A 772 -20.88 20.39 6.58
N ASP A 773 -21.15 20.34 7.89
CA ASP A 773 -21.66 21.43 8.72
C ASP A 773 -20.55 22.42 9.12
#